data_AF-A0AAN8MAF1-F1
#
_entry.id   AF-A0AAN8MAF1-F1
#
_cell.length_a   1.000
_cell.length_b   1.000
_cell.length_c   1.000
_cell.angle_alpha   90.00
_cell.angle_beta   90.00
_cell.angle_gamma   90.00
#
_symmetry.space_group_name_H-M   'P 1'
#
loop_
_entity.id
_entity.type
_entity.pdbx_description
1 polymer ?
#
loop_
_entity_poly.entity_id
_entity_poly.type
_entity_poly.pdbx_seq_one_letter_code
_entity_poly.pdbx_strand_id
1 'polypeptide(L)'
;MLLLMMCNLVILPWGITFFEDQKTLPWISFNVISDTCFLVDLVLNFRTGILEGDDQIILDPKVIRMHYLKTWFVVDFISSIPMDYIFLIVDLEAQMEASDVFRTARALRIVRFTKILSLLRLLRLSRFIRYIHQWEEIFHMTYDLASAVVRIVNLIGMMLLLCHWDGCMQFMVPMLQDFPPECWVTKNNMVNSTWHIQYSYALFMAMSHMLCIGYGAQAPEGMTDVWLTIMSMIVGATCYAMFLGHAANLVQSIDASRRQYQDKYKQVEQYMSFHKLPADVRQRIHEYYEIRFQGKMFDEDSILGELSDPLKEEIVSFNCRGLVANMPLFANTDPHFVTVILTKLRFEVFQPNDFIIREGTLGRKMYFVQHGCVTVLPRGKKEIQLSDGAYFGEICLLTRGRRTASVRADTYCRLYSLSVDSFNEVLEEHPLMRRAFESVAVDRLDRLGTQHKVIRMLSLSRWALVCAAARAQVAVCQGRVTAITRFNSTTAEAPPKKTTFGPLADQDRIFTNLYGRHDWRLKGAQSRGDWYKTKEILLKGVDWILNEIKVSGLRGRGGAGFPTGMKWGFMNKPSDGRPKYLVVNADEGEPGTCKDREIMRNDPHKLVEGCLVAGRAMGARAAYIYIRGEFYNESSNLQVAINEAYAAGLIGKNSCGSGYDFDVFVMRGAGAYICGEETALIESLEGKQGKPRLKPPFPADVGVFGCPTTVANVETVAVAPTICRRGGTWFLGFGRERNSGTKLFNISGHVNTPCTVEEEMSIPLKDLIERHAGGVRGGWDNLLCVIPGGSSTPLIPRSVCDTVLMDFDGLVQAQTGLGTAALIVMDKSTDVIRAIARLIEFYKHESCGQCTPCREGVDWMNKMMWRFVKGDARAAEIDMIWEISKQIEGHTICALGDGAAWPVQGLIRHFRPIMETRIAEFQQKDQARA
;
A
#
# COMPACT_ATOMS: atom_id res chain seq x y z
N MET A 1 2.98 -8.12 42.01
CA MET A 1 3.50 -6.94 42.73
C MET A 1 3.19 -5.63 41.99
N LEU A 2 3.73 -5.39 40.77
CA LEU A 2 3.62 -4.10 40.06
C LEU A 2 2.23 -3.42 40.06
N LEU A 3 1.15 -4.15 39.78
CA LEU A 3 -0.22 -3.58 39.79
C LEU A 3 -0.63 -3.08 41.18
N LEU A 4 -0.33 -3.83 42.24
CA LEU A 4 -0.56 -3.42 43.62
C LEU A 4 0.25 -2.16 43.95
N MET A 5 1.49 -2.06 43.46
CA MET A 5 2.31 -0.86 43.62
C MET A 5 1.70 0.36 42.94
N MET A 6 1.23 0.21 41.70
CA MET A 6 0.54 1.29 40.97
C MET A 6 -0.72 1.74 41.71
N CYS A 7 -1.53 0.82 42.23
CA CYS A 7 -2.68 1.16 43.07
C CYS A 7 -2.25 1.92 44.33
N ASN A 8 -1.17 1.52 45.01
CA ASN A 8 -0.65 2.26 46.18
C ASN A 8 -0.19 3.68 45.83
N LEU A 9 0.48 3.88 44.69
CA LEU A 9 0.95 5.22 44.26
C LEU A 9 -0.18 6.19 43.91
N VAL A 10 -1.39 5.71 43.63
CA VAL A 10 -2.58 6.55 43.38
C VAL A 10 -3.46 6.67 44.63
N ILE A 11 -3.63 5.59 45.40
CA ILE A 11 -4.58 5.55 46.52
C ILE A 11 -3.98 6.16 47.80
N LEU A 12 -2.68 6.02 48.05
CA LEU A 12 -2.06 6.51 49.31
C LEU A 12 -2.04 8.05 49.41
N PRO A 13 -1.55 8.83 48.42
CA PRO A 13 -1.52 10.29 48.55
C PRO A 13 -2.93 10.87 48.68
N TRP A 14 -3.86 10.37 47.86
CA TRP A 14 -5.29 10.74 47.93
C TRP A 14 -5.90 10.44 49.30
N GLY A 15 -5.71 9.23 49.84
CA GLY A 15 -6.33 8.83 51.09
C GLY A 15 -5.71 9.47 52.34
N ILE A 16 -4.42 9.78 52.32
CA ILE A 16 -3.77 10.54 53.41
C ILE A 16 -4.30 11.99 53.44
N THR A 17 -4.48 12.60 52.27
CA THR A 17 -4.88 14.00 52.13
C THR A 17 -6.38 14.21 52.32
N PHE A 18 -7.24 13.48 51.59
CA PHE A 18 -8.67 13.80 51.46
C PHE A 18 -9.62 12.88 52.26
N PHE A 19 -9.12 11.81 52.88
CA PHE A 19 -9.96 10.83 53.56
C PHE A 19 -9.75 10.88 55.09
N GLU A 20 -10.72 11.43 55.81
CA GLU A 20 -10.67 11.55 57.27
C GLU A 20 -11.04 10.24 57.97
N ASP A 21 -12.05 9.52 57.45
CA ASP A 21 -12.67 8.38 58.13
C ASP A 21 -12.04 7.04 57.72
N GLN A 22 -10.77 6.84 58.09
CA GLN A 22 -9.96 5.65 57.74
C GLN A 22 -10.46 4.31 58.31
N LYS A 23 -11.64 4.28 58.93
CA LYS A 23 -12.24 3.08 59.55
C LYS A 23 -13.16 2.30 58.60
N THR A 24 -13.33 2.73 57.35
CA THR A 24 -14.21 2.03 56.38
C THR A 24 -13.64 0.67 55.96
N LEU A 25 -14.53 -0.33 55.81
CA LEU A 25 -14.16 -1.70 55.45
C LEU A 25 -13.31 -1.81 54.16
N PRO A 26 -13.59 -1.06 53.06
CA PRO A 26 -12.75 -1.12 51.85
C PRO A 26 -11.34 -0.58 52.08
N TRP A 27 -11.18 0.49 52.87
CA TRP A 27 -9.87 1.08 53.18
C TRP A 27 -9.02 0.15 54.04
N ILE A 28 -9.63 -0.46 55.07
CA ILE A 28 -8.97 -1.47 55.91
C ILE A 28 -8.57 -2.68 55.06
N SER A 29 -9.47 -3.18 54.21
CA SER A 29 -9.20 -4.35 53.35
C SER A 29 -8.05 -4.09 52.37
N PHE A 30 -8.02 -2.90 51.74
CA PHE A 30 -6.93 -2.51 50.85
C PHE A 30 -5.58 -2.47 51.58
N ASN A 31 -5.51 -1.85 52.75
CA ASN A 31 -4.28 -1.75 53.53
C ASN A 31 -3.79 -3.12 54.04
N VAL A 32 -4.69 -3.99 54.55
CA VAL A 32 -4.31 -5.36 54.97
C VAL A 32 -3.74 -6.16 53.80
N ILE A 33 -4.40 -6.14 52.63
CA ILE A 33 -3.93 -6.85 51.43
C ILE A 33 -2.57 -6.30 50.98
N SER A 34 -2.44 -4.97 50.95
CA SER A 34 -1.21 -4.26 50.59
C SER A 34 -0.04 -4.65 51.50
N ASP A 35 -0.19 -4.46 52.81
CA ASP A 35 0.85 -4.71 53.82
C ASP A 35 1.23 -6.20 53.87
N THR A 36 0.25 -7.11 53.75
CA THR A 36 0.50 -8.57 53.68
C THR A 36 1.34 -8.94 52.46
N CYS A 37 1.03 -8.39 51.27
CA CYS A 37 1.79 -8.67 50.06
C CYS A 37 3.22 -8.12 50.12
N PHE A 38 3.43 -6.95 50.72
CA PHE A 38 4.77 -6.38 50.92
C PHE A 38 5.62 -7.16 51.94
N LEU A 39 4.98 -7.75 52.96
CA LEU A 39 5.64 -8.63 53.93
C LEU A 39 6.02 -9.99 53.32
N VAL A 40 5.16 -10.57 52.46
CA VAL A 40 5.50 -11.79 51.70
C VAL A 40 6.66 -11.53 50.74
N ASP A 41 6.66 -10.40 50.03
CA ASP A 41 7.73 -9.97 49.13
C ASP A 41 9.08 -9.79 49.86
N LEU A 42 9.07 -9.19 51.06
CA LEU A 42 10.25 -9.09 51.94
C LEU A 42 10.86 -10.48 52.23
N VAL A 43 10.02 -11.50 52.48
CA VAL A 43 10.47 -12.88 52.73
C VAL A 43 10.99 -13.54 51.45
N LEU A 44 10.32 -13.32 50.31
CA LEU A 44 10.74 -13.87 49.01
C LEU A 44 12.08 -13.29 48.54
N ASN A 45 12.36 -12.01 48.79
CA ASN A 45 13.63 -11.37 48.40
C ASN A 45 14.87 -11.97 49.08
N PHE A 46 14.74 -12.70 50.20
CA PHE A 46 15.84 -13.51 50.75
C PHE A 46 16.15 -14.81 49.96
N ARG A 47 15.37 -15.09 48.91
CA ARG A 47 15.49 -16.27 48.03
C ARG A 47 15.48 -15.92 46.52
N THR A 48 15.17 -14.69 46.14
CA THR A 48 15.28 -14.21 44.76
C THR A 48 16.74 -14.23 44.30
N GLY A 49 17.01 -14.83 43.14
CA GLY A 49 18.35 -14.88 42.56
C GLY A 49 18.88 -13.49 42.17
N ILE A 50 20.20 -13.32 42.21
CA ILE A 50 20.87 -12.07 41.82
C ILE A 50 21.49 -12.27 40.43
N LEU A 51 21.27 -11.33 39.52
CA LEU A 51 22.01 -11.24 38.26
C LEU A 51 23.32 -10.49 38.51
N GLU A 52 24.45 -11.12 38.19
CA GLU A 52 25.79 -10.52 38.22
C GLU A 52 26.32 -10.43 36.78
N GLY A 53 26.03 -9.32 36.11
CA GLY A 53 26.20 -9.16 34.67
C GLY A 53 25.09 -9.82 33.85
N ASP A 54 25.22 -9.78 32.52
CA ASP A 54 24.13 -10.11 31.59
C ASP A 54 23.72 -11.61 31.58
N ASP A 55 24.58 -12.52 32.05
CA ASP A 55 24.42 -13.98 31.82
C ASP A 55 24.60 -14.88 33.07
N GLN A 56 24.89 -14.35 34.26
CA GLN A 56 25.10 -15.18 35.47
C GLN A 56 24.08 -14.90 36.58
N ILE A 57 23.26 -15.91 36.89
CA ILE A 57 22.28 -15.88 37.98
C ILE A 57 22.84 -16.62 39.20
N ILE A 58 23.14 -15.87 40.26
CA ILE A 58 23.57 -16.39 41.55
C ILE A 58 22.35 -16.87 42.34
N LEU A 59 22.28 -18.18 42.57
CA LEU A 59 21.21 -18.84 43.34
C LEU A 59 21.63 -19.26 44.76
N ASP A 60 22.85 -18.96 45.22
CA ASP A 60 23.31 -19.31 46.58
C ASP A 60 22.51 -18.55 47.66
N PRO A 61 21.71 -19.24 48.50
CA PRO A 61 20.90 -18.61 49.54
C PRO A 61 21.70 -17.89 50.62
N LYS A 62 23.02 -18.09 50.76
CA LYS A 62 23.87 -17.32 51.69
C LYS A 62 24.27 -15.99 51.09
N VAL A 63 24.69 -15.98 49.82
CA VAL A 63 25.09 -14.77 49.09
C VAL A 63 23.89 -13.85 48.91
N ILE A 64 22.74 -14.39 48.48
CA ILE A 64 21.47 -13.63 48.33
C ILE A 64 21.11 -12.91 49.63
N ARG A 65 21.07 -13.62 50.76
CA ARG A 65 20.74 -13.04 52.07
C ARG A 65 21.72 -11.94 52.47
N MET A 66 23.02 -12.17 52.32
CA MET A 66 24.06 -11.19 52.68
C MET A 66 23.98 -9.92 51.82
N HIS A 67 23.70 -10.08 50.53
CA HIS A 67 23.54 -8.97 49.60
C HIS A 67 22.26 -8.17 49.88
N TYR A 68 21.12 -8.82 50.10
CA TYR A 68 19.86 -8.15 50.40
C TYR A 68 19.89 -7.36 51.72
N LEU A 69 20.51 -7.93 52.77
CA LEU A 69 20.71 -7.26 54.07
C LEU A 69 21.56 -5.98 53.97
N LYS A 70 22.54 -5.95 53.05
CA LYS A 70 23.43 -4.80 52.85
C LYS A 70 22.86 -3.71 51.94
N THR A 71 21.87 -4.04 51.11
CA THR A 71 21.37 -3.14 50.05
C THR A 71 20.02 -2.55 50.41
N TRP A 72 18.94 -3.35 50.32
CA TRP A 72 17.57 -2.84 50.30
C TRP A 72 16.73 -3.23 51.52
N PHE A 73 17.18 -4.22 52.32
CA PHE A 73 16.41 -4.76 53.44
C PHE A 73 15.88 -3.70 54.41
N VAL A 74 16.67 -2.68 54.76
CA VAL A 74 16.25 -1.64 55.72
C VAL A 74 15.06 -0.83 55.20
N VAL A 75 15.11 -0.42 53.93
CA VAL A 75 14.02 0.33 53.27
C VAL A 75 12.79 -0.55 53.10
N ASP A 76 12.99 -1.80 52.70
CA ASP A 76 11.92 -2.78 52.49
C ASP A 76 11.26 -3.17 53.82
N PHE A 77 12.01 -3.29 54.92
CA PHE A 77 11.49 -3.54 56.27
C PHE A 77 10.65 -2.36 56.79
N ILE A 78 11.22 -1.15 56.83
CA ILE A 78 10.52 0.05 57.34
C ILE A 78 9.24 0.32 56.56
N SER A 79 9.27 0.18 55.23
CA SER A 79 8.10 0.37 54.37
C SER A 79 7.00 -0.69 54.55
N SER A 80 7.30 -1.83 55.17
CA SER A 80 6.35 -2.91 55.45
C SER A 80 5.70 -2.84 56.83
N ILE A 81 6.05 -1.85 57.68
CA ILE A 81 5.51 -1.76 59.05
C ILE A 81 4.05 -1.23 59.01
N PRO A 82 3.07 -1.96 59.60
CA PRO A 82 1.66 -1.58 59.60
C PRO A 82 1.35 -0.51 60.69
N MET A 83 1.95 0.68 60.55
CA MET A 83 1.93 1.74 61.58
C MET A 83 0.52 2.15 62.05
N ASP A 84 -0.45 2.27 61.15
CA ASP A 84 -1.82 2.70 61.50
C ASP A 84 -2.49 1.74 62.48
N TYR A 85 -2.20 0.43 62.38
CA TYR A 85 -2.80 -0.60 63.22
C TYR A 85 -2.16 -0.65 64.61
N ILE A 86 -0.83 -0.48 64.67
CA ILE A 86 -0.11 -0.32 65.95
C ILE A 86 -0.67 0.90 66.69
N PHE A 87 -0.90 2.00 65.98
CA PHE A 87 -1.47 3.19 66.58
C PHE A 87 -2.95 3.03 66.95
N LEU A 88 -3.77 2.36 66.13
CA LEU A 88 -5.17 2.08 66.46
C LEU A 88 -5.33 1.27 67.75
N ILE A 89 -4.41 0.33 68.01
CA ILE A 89 -4.37 -0.46 69.25
C ILE A 89 -4.01 0.43 70.45
N VAL A 90 -2.97 1.27 70.32
CA VAL A 90 -2.53 2.22 71.36
C VAL A 90 -3.59 3.31 71.63
N ASP A 91 -4.33 3.75 70.61
CA ASP A 91 -5.44 4.69 70.77
C ASP A 91 -6.67 4.03 71.41
N LEU A 92 -6.92 2.73 71.16
CA LEU A 92 -7.92 1.96 71.90
C LEU A 92 -7.58 1.86 73.39
N GLU A 93 -6.32 1.55 73.74
CA GLU A 93 -5.85 1.55 75.13
C GLU A 93 -5.98 2.96 75.76
N ALA A 94 -5.55 4.01 75.05
CA ALA A 94 -5.66 5.38 75.54
C ALA A 94 -7.12 5.88 75.69
N GLN A 95 -8.06 5.35 74.90
CA GLN A 95 -9.49 5.66 75.04
C GLN A 95 -10.13 4.98 76.27
N MET A 96 -9.51 3.94 76.83
CA MET A 96 -9.96 3.31 78.07
C MET A 96 -9.49 4.07 79.34
N GLU A 97 -8.52 5.00 79.23
CA GLU A 97 -7.90 5.68 80.39
C GLU A 97 -7.77 7.23 80.27
N ALA A 98 -8.86 8.01 80.06
CA ALA A 98 -8.86 9.46 80.36
C ALA A 98 -10.24 10.17 80.36
N SER A 99 -10.35 11.24 81.17
CA SER A 99 -11.51 12.14 81.29
C SER A 99 -11.63 13.22 80.19
N ASP A 100 -12.86 13.69 79.93
CA ASP A 100 -13.28 14.31 78.66
C ASP A 100 -12.61 15.62 78.19
N VAL A 101 -12.09 16.49 79.06
CA VAL A 101 -11.67 17.85 78.63
C VAL A 101 -10.32 17.88 77.88
N PHE A 102 -9.46 16.87 78.08
CA PHE A 102 -8.18 16.77 77.36
C PHE A 102 -8.29 16.09 75.97
N ARG A 103 -9.49 15.64 75.55
CA ARG A 103 -9.68 14.84 74.33
C ARG A 103 -9.32 15.60 73.04
N THR A 104 -9.89 16.79 72.79
CA THR A 104 -9.83 17.44 71.47
C THR A 104 -8.43 17.92 71.06
N ALA A 105 -7.73 18.66 71.93
CA ALA A 105 -6.40 19.21 71.63
C ALA A 105 -5.26 18.16 71.66
N ARG A 106 -5.53 16.95 72.15
CA ARG A 106 -4.60 15.80 72.09
C ARG A 106 -4.91 14.94 70.86
N ALA A 107 -6.18 14.66 70.57
CA ALA A 107 -6.61 13.94 69.37
C ALA A 107 -6.17 14.64 68.07
N LEU A 108 -6.30 15.96 67.96
CA LEU A 108 -5.83 16.71 66.78
C LEU A 108 -4.31 16.58 66.54
N ARG A 109 -3.49 16.57 67.60
CA ARG A 109 -2.04 16.33 67.48
C ARG A 109 -1.72 14.88 67.14
N ILE A 110 -2.49 13.94 67.68
CA ILE A 110 -2.40 12.51 67.39
C ILE A 110 -2.71 12.22 65.91
N VAL A 111 -3.80 12.77 65.37
CA VAL A 111 -4.19 12.61 63.94
C VAL A 111 -3.14 13.21 62.99
N ARG A 112 -2.48 14.32 63.36
CA ARG A 112 -1.34 14.85 62.58
C ARG A 112 -0.15 13.89 62.62
N PHE A 113 0.14 13.29 63.78
CA PHE A 113 1.27 12.37 63.93
C PHE A 113 1.04 11.04 63.19
N THR A 114 -0.18 10.49 63.17
CA THR A 114 -0.51 9.30 62.37
C THR A 114 -0.42 9.58 60.87
N LYS A 115 -0.95 10.72 60.38
CA LYS A 115 -0.78 11.13 58.98
C LYS A 115 0.70 11.28 58.60
N ILE A 116 1.54 11.85 59.47
CA ILE A 116 3.00 11.95 59.24
C ILE A 116 3.69 10.57 59.22
N LEU A 117 3.35 9.65 60.14
CA LEU A 117 3.90 8.29 60.15
C LEU A 117 3.46 7.47 58.93
N SER A 118 2.24 7.68 58.42
CA SER A 118 1.75 7.02 57.21
C SER A 118 2.54 7.41 55.93
N LEU A 119 3.25 8.55 55.94
CA LEU A 119 4.17 8.94 54.86
C LEU A 119 5.38 7.99 54.74
N LEU A 120 5.70 7.19 55.78
CA LEU A 120 6.72 6.13 55.67
C LEU A 120 6.33 5.07 54.64
N ARG A 121 5.03 4.92 54.30
CA ARG A 121 4.59 4.06 53.18
C ARG A 121 5.04 4.58 51.82
N LEU A 122 5.38 5.87 51.67
CA LEU A 122 5.92 6.40 50.41
C LEU A 122 7.32 5.83 50.10
N LEU A 123 8.03 5.29 51.09
CA LEU A 123 9.27 4.52 50.86
C LEU A 123 9.05 3.27 49.97
N ARG A 124 7.80 2.79 49.84
CA ARG A 124 7.42 1.73 48.89
C ARG A 124 7.71 2.13 47.43
N LEU A 125 7.75 3.43 47.11
CA LEU A 125 8.14 3.94 45.77
C LEU A 125 9.53 3.45 45.33
N SER A 126 10.44 3.22 46.28
CA SER A 126 11.77 2.66 45.98
C SER A 126 11.69 1.29 45.28
N ARG A 127 10.79 0.39 45.70
CA ARG A 127 10.60 -0.91 45.04
C ARG A 127 10.00 -0.76 43.63
N PHE A 128 9.19 0.27 43.40
CA PHE A 128 8.51 0.49 42.12
C PHE A 128 9.51 0.88 41.03
N ILE A 129 10.47 1.75 41.36
CA ILE A 129 11.57 2.12 40.46
C ILE A 129 12.40 0.89 40.07
N ARG A 130 12.70 -0.02 41.01
CA ARG A 130 13.38 -1.29 40.72
C ARG A 130 12.59 -2.16 39.73
N TYR A 131 11.28 -2.30 39.94
CA TYR A 131 10.42 -3.10 39.07
C TYR A 131 10.21 -2.48 37.68
N ILE A 132 10.18 -1.14 37.55
CA ILE A 132 10.14 -0.48 36.24
C ILE A 132 11.41 -0.79 35.44
N HIS A 133 12.59 -0.70 36.07
CA HIS A 133 13.85 -0.90 35.35
C HIS A 133 13.95 -2.31 34.76
N GLN A 134 13.60 -3.34 35.56
CA GLN A 134 13.50 -4.73 35.07
C GLN A 134 12.42 -4.92 33.99
N TRP A 135 11.31 -4.16 34.04
CA TRP A 135 10.28 -4.21 33.00
C TRP A 135 10.74 -3.56 31.68
N GLU A 136 11.50 -2.47 31.77
CA GLU A 136 12.04 -1.74 30.62
C GLU A 136 13.02 -2.63 29.83
N GLU A 137 13.94 -3.30 30.52
CA GLU A 137 14.86 -4.29 29.94
C GLU A 137 14.13 -5.39 29.15
N ILE A 138 13.04 -5.95 29.72
CA ILE A 138 12.25 -7.02 29.08
C ILE A 138 11.47 -6.51 27.86
N PHE A 139 10.89 -5.30 27.92
CA PHE A 139 10.07 -4.76 26.83
C PHE A 139 10.87 -4.26 25.64
N HIS A 140 12.12 -3.83 25.85
CA HIS A 140 12.99 -3.34 24.78
C HIS A 140 13.31 -4.38 23.68
N MET A 141 13.11 -5.67 23.94
CA MET A 141 13.48 -6.76 23.04
C MET A 141 12.44 -7.14 21.96
N THR A 142 11.24 -6.56 21.93
CA THR A 142 10.10 -7.20 21.20
C THR A 142 9.37 -6.38 20.11
N TYR A 143 9.28 -5.05 20.15
CA TYR A 143 8.45 -4.30 19.18
C TYR A 143 8.90 -2.86 18.86
N ASP A 144 9.69 -2.61 17.82
CA ASP A 144 10.20 -1.25 17.51
C ASP A 144 9.13 -0.15 17.36
N LEU A 145 8.12 -0.36 16.50
CA LEU A 145 7.13 0.69 16.23
C LEU A 145 6.05 0.82 17.32
N ALA A 146 5.74 -0.28 18.03
CA ALA A 146 4.82 -0.21 19.17
C ALA A 146 5.50 0.38 20.41
N SER A 147 6.79 0.09 20.64
CA SER A 147 7.64 0.64 21.70
C SER A 147 7.61 2.17 21.70
N ALA A 148 7.73 2.79 20.52
CA ALA A 148 7.59 4.23 20.34
C ALA A 148 6.30 4.83 20.96
N VAL A 149 5.14 4.25 20.62
CA VAL A 149 3.83 4.72 21.12
C VAL A 149 3.68 4.41 22.62
N VAL A 150 4.11 3.21 23.04
CA VAL A 150 4.09 2.79 24.45
C VAL A 150 4.95 3.72 25.32
N ARG A 151 6.13 4.16 24.86
CA ARG A 151 6.98 5.12 25.58
C ARG A 151 6.28 6.46 25.81
N ILE A 152 5.57 6.99 24.80
CA ILE A 152 4.79 8.23 24.97
C ILE A 152 3.62 8.03 25.94
N VAL A 153 2.88 6.91 25.83
CA VAL A 153 1.78 6.60 26.76
C VAL A 153 2.30 6.45 28.20
N ASN A 154 3.44 5.79 28.40
CA ASN A 154 4.09 5.66 29.71
C ASN A 154 4.54 7.01 30.27
N LEU A 155 5.11 7.88 29.43
CA LEU A 155 5.56 9.21 29.84
C LEU A 155 4.37 10.12 30.22
N ILE A 156 3.28 10.08 29.46
CA ILE A 156 2.01 10.76 29.81
C ILE A 156 1.45 10.20 31.13
N GLY A 157 1.46 8.87 31.31
CA GLY A 157 1.04 8.24 32.56
C GLY A 157 1.87 8.67 33.77
N MET A 158 3.19 8.79 33.62
CA MET A 158 4.10 9.29 34.66
C MET A 158 3.85 10.78 34.96
N MET A 159 3.62 11.61 33.95
CA MET A 159 3.27 13.03 34.14
C MET A 159 1.93 13.20 34.87
N LEU A 160 0.91 12.41 34.52
CA LEU A 160 -0.38 12.41 35.23
C LEU A 160 -0.23 11.96 36.68
N LEU A 161 0.63 10.97 36.95
CA LEU A 161 0.94 10.53 38.32
C LEU A 161 1.68 11.62 39.12
N LEU A 162 2.62 12.34 38.50
CA LEU A 162 3.31 13.46 39.14
C LEU A 162 2.35 14.62 39.45
N CYS A 163 1.45 14.99 38.52
CA CYS A 163 0.38 15.96 38.80
C CYS A 163 -0.55 15.51 39.94
N HIS A 164 -0.87 14.21 40.01
CA HIS A 164 -1.66 13.67 41.11
C HIS A 164 -0.96 13.86 42.47
N TRP A 165 0.34 13.58 42.54
CA TRP A 165 1.14 13.76 43.76
C TRP A 165 1.27 15.23 44.15
N ASP A 166 1.60 16.09 43.18
CA ASP A 166 1.74 17.53 43.38
C ASP A 166 0.41 18.17 43.84
N GLY A 167 -0.71 17.84 43.20
CA GLY A 167 -2.05 18.27 43.64
C GLY A 167 -2.39 17.78 45.04
N CYS A 168 -2.06 16.53 45.40
CA CYS A 168 -2.25 16.04 46.76
C CYS A 168 -1.36 16.79 47.78
N MET A 169 -0.13 17.17 47.44
CA MET A 169 0.74 17.97 48.31
C MET A 169 0.24 19.42 48.48
N GLN A 170 -0.19 20.07 47.40
CA GLN A 170 -0.70 21.45 47.40
C GLN A 170 -1.96 21.63 48.26
N PHE A 171 -2.76 20.57 48.48
CA PHE A 171 -3.85 20.59 49.46
C PHE A 171 -3.42 20.12 50.86
N MET A 172 -2.54 19.12 50.94
CA MET A 172 -2.09 18.54 52.23
C MET A 172 -1.37 19.57 53.11
N VAL A 173 -0.55 20.46 52.54
CA VAL A 173 0.23 21.40 53.36
C VAL A 173 -0.65 22.48 54.00
N PRO A 174 -1.59 23.15 53.31
CA PRO A 174 -2.60 24.00 53.95
C PRO A 174 -3.45 23.27 55.00
N MET A 175 -3.83 22.01 54.76
CA MET A 175 -4.56 21.18 55.73
C MET A 175 -3.74 20.97 57.03
N LEU A 176 -2.43 20.73 56.94
CA LEU A 176 -1.55 20.57 58.12
C LEU A 176 -1.36 21.88 58.91
N GLN A 177 -1.61 23.03 58.27
CA GLN A 177 -1.57 24.38 58.87
C GLN A 177 -2.95 24.87 59.36
N ASP A 178 -3.98 24.00 59.39
CA ASP A 178 -5.36 24.35 59.76
C ASP A 178 -6.00 25.43 58.86
N PHE A 179 -5.71 25.39 57.55
CA PHE A 179 -6.27 26.26 56.50
C PHE A 179 -6.16 27.78 56.80
N PRO A 180 -4.94 28.35 56.82
CA PRO A 180 -4.74 29.77 57.11
C PRO A 180 -5.52 30.67 56.14
N PRO A 181 -5.93 31.89 56.55
CA PRO A 181 -6.80 32.76 55.75
C PRO A 181 -6.21 33.13 54.38
N GLU A 182 -4.88 33.17 54.28
CA GLU A 182 -4.17 33.51 53.05
C GLU A 182 -3.98 32.34 52.07
N CYS A 183 -4.39 31.11 52.42
CA CYS A 183 -4.24 29.98 51.51
C CYS A 183 -5.32 29.92 50.43
N TRP A 184 -4.99 29.30 49.31
CA TRP A 184 -5.88 29.15 48.16
C TRP A 184 -7.21 28.45 48.50
N VAL A 185 -7.20 27.49 49.43
CA VAL A 185 -8.41 26.74 49.84
C VAL A 185 -9.41 27.67 50.55
N THR A 186 -8.94 28.53 51.44
CA THR A 186 -9.77 29.47 52.20
C THR A 186 -10.25 30.61 51.30
N LYS A 187 -9.36 31.19 50.48
CA LYS A 187 -9.74 32.27 49.55
C LYS A 187 -10.77 31.85 48.50
N ASN A 188 -10.74 30.60 48.07
CA ASN A 188 -11.74 30.06 47.14
C ASN A 188 -13.01 29.53 47.85
N ASN A 189 -13.15 29.71 49.17
CA ASN A 189 -14.27 29.21 49.99
C ASN A 189 -14.47 27.67 49.93
N MET A 190 -13.39 26.91 49.77
CA MET A 190 -13.44 25.46 49.54
C MET A 190 -13.16 24.58 50.77
N VAL A 191 -12.92 25.16 51.95
CA VAL A 191 -12.61 24.41 53.19
C VAL A 191 -13.70 23.38 53.52
N ASN A 192 -14.97 23.76 53.39
CA ASN A 192 -16.13 22.89 53.68
C ASN A 192 -16.72 22.21 52.43
N SER A 193 -16.02 22.24 51.29
CA SER A 193 -16.47 21.59 50.05
C SER A 193 -16.27 20.07 50.10
N THR A 194 -16.98 19.35 49.24
CA THR A 194 -16.78 17.90 49.09
C THR A 194 -15.37 17.58 48.57
N TRP A 195 -14.80 16.47 49.05
CA TRP A 195 -13.44 16.03 48.74
C TRP A 195 -13.15 15.97 47.23
N HIS A 196 -14.14 15.63 46.40
CA HIS A 196 -13.97 15.53 44.95
C HIS A 196 -13.80 16.89 44.27
N ILE A 197 -14.42 17.96 44.81
CA ILE A 197 -14.22 19.34 44.32
C ILE A 197 -12.82 19.82 44.72
N GLN A 198 -12.45 19.61 45.99
CA GLN A 198 -11.13 19.95 46.52
C GLN A 198 -10.00 19.26 45.74
N TYR A 199 -10.11 17.94 45.52
CA TYR A 199 -9.16 17.16 44.74
C TYR A 199 -9.10 17.59 43.27
N SER A 200 -10.25 17.79 42.61
CA SER A 200 -10.27 18.19 41.20
C SER A 200 -9.64 19.57 40.99
N TYR A 201 -9.86 20.50 41.92
CA TYR A 201 -9.23 21.82 41.85
C TYR A 201 -7.73 21.77 42.14
N ALA A 202 -7.29 21.00 43.15
CA ALA A 202 -5.87 20.82 43.44
C ALA A 202 -5.11 20.18 42.26
N LEU A 203 -5.72 19.17 41.62
CA LEU A 203 -5.19 18.54 40.41
C LEU A 203 -5.15 19.52 39.23
N PHE A 204 -6.16 20.37 39.08
CA PHE A 204 -6.19 21.43 38.05
C PHE A 204 -5.05 22.45 38.24
N MET A 205 -4.77 22.88 39.47
CA MET A 205 -3.62 23.77 39.75
C MET A 205 -2.28 23.09 39.42
N ALA A 206 -2.05 21.88 39.93
CA ALA A 206 -0.84 21.11 39.65
C ALA A 206 -0.62 20.85 38.13
N MET A 207 -1.70 20.55 37.40
CA MET A 207 -1.64 20.40 35.94
C MET A 207 -1.37 21.74 35.23
N SER A 208 -1.92 22.85 35.73
CA SER A 208 -1.69 24.19 35.18
C SER A 208 -0.26 24.68 35.43
N HIS A 209 0.35 24.33 36.58
CA HIS A 209 1.77 24.55 36.85
C HIS A 209 2.66 23.66 35.96
N MET A 210 2.34 22.36 35.82
CA MET A 210 3.14 21.43 35.00
C MET A 210 3.15 21.78 33.52
N LEU A 211 2.01 22.19 32.97
CA LEU A 211 1.86 22.56 31.56
C LEU A 211 2.17 24.04 31.29
N CYS A 212 2.69 24.78 32.29
CA CYS A 212 3.02 26.20 32.21
C CYS A 212 1.84 27.11 31.76
N ILE A 213 0.62 26.77 32.17
CA ILE A 213 -0.62 27.50 31.80
C ILE A 213 -0.90 28.66 32.76
N GLY A 214 -0.75 28.45 34.07
CA GLY A 214 -1.08 29.46 35.10
C GLY A 214 -1.31 28.87 36.48
N TYR A 215 -1.75 29.72 37.43
CA TYR A 215 -1.77 29.43 38.88
C TYR A 215 -3.11 28.88 39.42
N GLY A 216 -4.14 28.69 38.59
CA GLY A 216 -5.52 28.47 39.03
C GLY A 216 -6.37 29.73 38.90
N ALA A 217 -7.20 30.06 39.90
CA ALA A 217 -8.04 31.27 39.86
C ALA A 217 -7.28 32.59 40.09
N GLN A 218 -6.23 32.57 40.91
CA GLN A 218 -5.44 33.75 41.27
C GLN A 218 -4.02 33.33 41.71
N ALA A 219 -3.09 34.28 41.75
CA ALA A 219 -1.73 34.02 42.21
C ALA A 219 -1.69 33.73 43.72
N PRO A 220 -0.74 32.91 44.20
CA PRO A 220 -0.59 32.63 45.63
C PRO A 220 -0.10 33.87 46.39
N GLU A 221 -0.73 34.16 47.52
CA GLU A 221 -0.36 35.29 48.40
C GLU A 221 0.28 34.81 49.72
N GLY A 222 -0.18 33.68 50.28
CA GLY A 222 0.43 33.07 51.45
C GLY A 222 1.83 32.51 51.14
N MET A 223 2.84 32.85 51.96
CA MET A 223 4.23 32.42 51.74
C MET A 223 4.40 30.90 51.60
N THR A 224 3.59 30.10 52.28
CA THR A 224 3.57 28.63 52.11
C THR A 224 3.19 28.25 50.67
N ASP A 225 2.09 28.80 50.17
CA ASP A 225 1.55 28.52 48.84
C ASP A 225 2.48 29.04 47.74
N VAL A 226 3.12 30.20 47.95
CA VAL A 226 4.14 30.75 47.03
C VAL A 226 5.30 29.76 46.84
N TRP A 227 5.88 29.24 47.93
CA TRP A 227 6.99 28.27 47.82
C TRP A 227 6.56 26.92 47.23
N LEU A 228 5.35 26.44 47.53
CA LEU A 228 4.79 25.23 46.92
C LEU A 228 4.58 25.40 45.41
N THR A 229 4.00 26.52 44.99
CA THR A 229 3.80 26.85 43.57
C THR A 229 5.13 26.98 42.83
N ILE A 230 6.15 27.64 43.42
CA ILE A 230 7.50 27.70 42.82
C ILE A 230 8.09 26.30 42.64
N MET A 231 7.98 25.42 43.64
CA MET A 231 8.47 24.04 43.57
C MET A 231 7.74 23.24 42.48
N SER A 232 6.41 23.32 42.48
CA SER A 232 5.52 22.69 41.49
C SER A 232 5.85 23.13 40.05
N MET A 233 6.06 24.42 39.83
CA MET A 233 6.46 24.96 38.51
C MET A 233 7.84 24.47 38.06
N ILE A 234 8.83 24.39 38.96
CA ILE A 234 10.18 23.91 38.62
C ILE A 234 10.16 22.42 38.24
N VAL A 235 9.50 21.58 39.04
CA VAL A 235 9.32 20.15 38.75
C VAL A 235 8.52 19.97 37.46
N GLY A 236 7.44 20.74 37.32
CA GLY A 236 6.53 20.75 36.19
C GLY A 236 7.22 21.07 34.87
N ALA A 237 7.90 22.22 34.79
CA ALA A 237 8.65 22.64 33.61
C ALA A 237 9.75 21.64 33.23
N THR A 238 10.41 21.03 34.21
CA THR A 238 11.42 19.98 33.96
C THR A 238 10.78 18.74 33.33
N CYS A 239 9.64 18.27 33.84
CA CYS A 239 8.92 17.13 33.29
C CYS A 239 8.38 17.41 31.88
N TYR A 240 7.85 18.61 31.65
CA TYR A 240 7.36 19.02 30.33
C TYR A 240 8.49 19.15 29.29
N ALA A 241 9.67 19.65 29.69
CA ALA A 241 10.86 19.68 28.83
C ALA A 241 11.33 18.26 28.43
N MET A 242 11.33 17.30 29.38
CA MET A 242 11.63 15.90 29.06
C MET A 242 10.60 15.30 28.09
N PHE A 243 9.31 15.59 28.28
CA PHE A 243 8.25 15.17 27.36
C PHE A 243 8.46 15.69 25.93
N LEU A 244 8.75 16.99 25.77
CA LEU A 244 9.05 17.58 24.46
C LEU A 244 10.30 16.96 23.83
N GLY A 245 11.34 16.67 24.62
CA GLY A 245 12.55 15.98 24.15
C GLY A 245 12.27 14.57 23.61
N HIS A 246 11.52 13.74 24.36
CA HIS A 246 11.14 12.39 23.91
C HIS A 246 10.21 12.41 22.70
N ALA A 247 9.23 13.33 22.66
CA ALA A 247 8.34 13.50 21.51
C ALA A 247 9.12 13.92 20.25
N ALA A 248 10.05 14.87 20.37
CA ALA A 248 10.90 15.30 19.26
C ALA A 248 11.82 14.17 18.76
N ASN A 249 12.40 13.38 19.67
CA ASN A 249 13.22 12.22 19.31
C ASN A 249 12.39 11.15 18.58
N LEU A 250 11.14 10.90 18.99
CA LEU A 250 10.26 9.98 18.26
C LEU A 250 9.95 10.48 16.85
N VAL A 251 9.59 11.76 16.70
CA VAL A 251 9.33 12.35 15.38
C VAL A 251 10.55 12.23 14.46
N GLN A 252 11.76 12.32 15.02
CA GLN A 252 13.01 12.09 14.27
C GLN A 252 13.28 10.62 13.93
N SER A 253 12.82 9.66 14.73
CA SER A 253 13.06 8.22 14.51
C SER A 253 12.04 7.55 13.59
N ILE A 254 10.82 8.07 13.49
CA ILE A 254 9.73 7.50 12.65
C ILE A 254 10.11 7.34 11.17
N ASP A 255 10.99 8.19 10.63
CA ASP A 255 11.40 8.11 9.21
C ASP A 255 12.92 8.29 9.02
N ALA A 256 13.71 7.56 9.82
CA ALA A 256 15.18 7.62 9.77
C ALA A 256 15.75 7.29 8.37
N SER A 257 15.17 6.32 7.65
CA SER A 257 15.65 5.91 6.31
C SER A 257 15.47 6.99 5.24
N ARG A 258 14.36 7.74 5.29
CA ARG A 258 14.12 8.87 4.38
C ARG A 258 14.96 10.08 4.74
N ARG A 259 15.22 10.31 6.04
CA ARG A 259 16.18 11.34 6.48
C ARG A 259 17.58 11.04 5.94
N GLN A 260 18.07 9.80 6.05
CA GLN A 260 19.35 9.39 5.47
C GLN A 260 19.39 9.61 3.95
N TYR A 261 18.32 9.25 3.23
CA TYR A 261 18.19 9.55 1.80
C TYR A 261 18.25 11.07 1.51
N GLN A 262 17.51 11.90 2.25
CA GLN A 262 17.50 13.36 2.08
C GLN A 262 18.87 13.98 2.38
N ASP A 263 19.55 13.55 3.45
CA ASP A 263 20.87 14.08 3.82
C ASP A 263 21.94 13.65 2.81
N LYS A 264 21.85 12.43 2.25
CA LYS A 264 22.70 12.02 1.12
C LYS A 264 22.40 12.82 -0.15
N TYR A 265 21.13 13.05 -0.46
CA TYR A 265 20.70 13.83 -1.61
C TYR A 265 21.20 15.28 -1.53
N LYS A 266 21.18 15.90 -0.33
CA LYS A 266 21.80 17.22 -0.10
C LYS A 266 23.31 17.22 -0.35
N GLN A 267 24.04 16.16 0.02
CA GLN A 267 25.48 16.04 -0.30
C GLN A 267 25.71 15.96 -1.82
N VAL A 268 24.85 15.23 -2.55
CA VAL A 268 24.91 15.17 -4.02
C VAL A 268 24.63 16.55 -4.63
N GLU A 269 23.60 17.25 -4.17
CA GLU A 269 23.30 18.63 -4.58
C GLU A 269 24.48 19.59 -4.35
N GLN A 270 25.09 19.54 -3.15
CA GLN A 270 26.27 20.34 -2.82
C GLN A 270 27.45 20.03 -3.75
N TYR A 271 27.70 18.75 -4.06
CA TYR A 271 28.73 18.33 -5.02
C TYR A 271 28.45 18.87 -6.43
N MET A 272 27.22 18.75 -6.93
CA MET A 272 26.83 19.24 -8.26
C MET A 272 26.90 20.78 -8.35
N SER A 273 26.56 21.47 -7.27
CA SER A 273 26.66 22.93 -7.16
C SER A 273 28.12 23.40 -7.12
N PHE A 274 28.97 22.77 -6.29
CA PHE A 274 30.40 23.06 -6.17
C PHE A 274 31.14 22.88 -7.50
N HIS A 275 30.89 21.78 -8.21
CA HIS A 275 31.45 21.53 -9.54
C HIS A 275 30.72 22.27 -10.68
N LYS A 276 29.71 23.09 -10.36
CA LYS A 276 28.92 23.89 -11.30
C LYS A 276 28.40 23.08 -12.50
N LEU A 277 27.88 21.88 -12.23
CA LEU A 277 27.38 21.00 -13.29
C LEU A 277 26.22 21.67 -14.07
N PRO A 278 26.13 21.46 -15.40
CA PRO A 278 25.00 21.90 -16.22
C PRO A 278 23.64 21.38 -15.72
N ALA A 279 22.57 22.14 -15.95
CA ALA A 279 21.25 21.83 -15.41
C ALA A 279 20.66 20.49 -15.93
N ASP A 280 20.93 20.14 -17.19
CA ASP A 280 20.58 18.86 -17.79
C ASP A 280 21.29 17.68 -17.10
N VAL A 281 22.58 17.85 -16.76
CA VAL A 281 23.35 16.84 -16.01
C VAL A 281 22.83 16.69 -14.58
N ARG A 282 22.43 17.78 -13.92
CA ARG A 282 21.81 17.73 -12.58
C ARG A 282 20.49 16.98 -12.60
N GLN A 283 19.61 17.34 -13.54
CA GLN A 283 18.31 16.67 -13.72
C GLN A 283 18.49 15.16 -13.94
N ARG A 284 19.44 14.77 -14.80
CA ARG A 284 19.79 13.36 -15.01
C ARG A 284 20.28 12.66 -13.75
N ILE A 285 21.11 13.32 -12.93
CA ILE A 285 21.59 12.76 -11.66
C ILE A 285 20.44 12.60 -10.65
N HIS A 286 19.51 13.55 -10.58
CA HIS A 286 18.31 13.44 -9.74
C HIS A 286 17.46 12.22 -10.13
N GLU A 287 17.10 12.10 -11.41
CA GLU A 287 16.30 10.97 -11.93
C GLU A 287 17.00 9.61 -11.68
N TYR A 288 18.34 9.57 -11.80
CA TYR A 288 19.11 8.37 -11.47
C TYR A 288 18.99 7.99 -9.98
N TYR A 289 19.18 8.94 -9.06
CA TYR A 289 19.09 8.67 -7.61
C TYR A 289 17.66 8.28 -7.20
N GLU A 290 16.65 8.94 -7.74
CA GLU A 290 15.24 8.63 -7.50
C GLU A 290 14.91 7.19 -7.91
N ILE A 291 15.33 6.77 -9.11
CA ILE A 291 15.01 5.43 -9.63
C ILE A 291 15.86 4.33 -8.96
N ARG A 292 17.11 4.63 -8.57
CA ARG A 292 18.02 3.69 -7.88
C ARG A 292 17.63 3.42 -6.43
N PHE A 293 17.06 4.41 -5.73
CA PHE A 293 16.81 4.34 -4.28
C PHE A 293 15.33 4.45 -3.88
N GLN A 294 14.45 4.97 -4.75
CA GLN A 294 12.99 5.05 -4.51
C GLN A 294 12.64 5.73 -3.17
N GLY A 295 13.40 6.77 -2.80
CA GLY A 295 13.24 7.52 -1.55
C GLY A 295 13.74 6.83 -0.28
N LYS A 296 14.36 5.64 -0.38
CA LYS A 296 14.92 4.88 0.76
C LYS A 296 16.40 4.60 0.53
N MET A 297 17.22 4.78 1.56
CA MET A 297 18.65 4.50 1.50
C MET A 297 19.05 3.48 2.57
N PHE A 298 19.89 2.53 2.19
CA PHE A 298 20.50 1.51 3.05
C PHE A 298 21.82 1.05 2.40
N ASP A 299 22.77 0.58 3.22
CA ASP A 299 24.03 0.01 2.77
C ASP A 299 23.88 -1.51 2.64
N GLU A 300 23.57 -1.96 1.42
CA GLU A 300 23.33 -3.38 1.12
C GLU A 300 24.60 -4.24 1.28
N ASP A 301 25.79 -3.69 0.98
CA ASP A 301 27.06 -4.42 1.15
C ASP A 301 27.39 -4.61 2.65
N SER A 302 27.11 -3.60 3.50
CA SER A 302 27.27 -3.72 4.96
C SER A 302 26.27 -4.68 5.58
N ILE A 303 24.97 -4.53 5.28
CA ILE A 303 23.89 -5.36 5.85
C ILE A 303 24.10 -6.83 5.48
N LEU A 304 24.38 -7.13 4.21
CA LEU A 304 24.68 -8.50 3.78
C LEU A 304 26.05 -9.00 4.26
N GLY A 305 26.90 -8.15 4.83
CA GLY A 305 28.16 -8.52 5.47
C GLY A 305 28.02 -8.95 6.94
N GLU A 306 26.98 -8.48 7.63
CA GLU A 306 26.66 -8.83 9.02
C GLU A 306 25.89 -10.16 9.14
N LEU A 307 25.28 -10.64 8.05
CA LEU A 307 24.49 -11.87 8.02
C LEU A 307 25.35 -13.11 7.76
N SER A 308 24.94 -14.25 8.32
CA SER A 308 25.50 -15.56 7.99
C SER A 308 25.22 -15.97 6.54
N ASP A 309 26.12 -16.71 5.91
CA ASP A 309 26.02 -17.12 4.51
C ASP A 309 24.66 -17.74 4.11
N PRO A 310 24.02 -18.63 4.89
CA PRO A 310 22.71 -19.19 4.50
C PRO A 310 21.59 -18.13 4.39
N LEU A 311 21.58 -17.13 5.29
CA LEU A 311 20.61 -16.03 5.22
C LEU A 311 20.87 -15.12 4.02
N LYS A 312 22.15 -14.91 3.70
CA LYS A 312 22.59 -14.14 2.53
C LYS A 312 22.17 -14.84 1.22
N GLU A 313 22.35 -16.15 1.14
CA GLU A 313 21.86 -16.98 0.03
C GLU A 313 20.34 -16.89 -0.12
N GLU A 314 19.58 -17.01 0.97
CA GLU A 314 18.11 -16.95 0.95
C GLU A 314 17.60 -15.57 0.47
N ILE A 315 18.13 -14.48 1.02
CA ILE A 315 17.76 -13.10 0.64
C ILE A 315 18.10 -12.83 -0.84
N VAL A 316 19.29 -13.19 -1.29
CA VAL A 316 19.71 -12.94 -2.68
C VAL A 316 18.92 -13.83 -3.65
N SER A 317 18.66 -15.10 -3.30
CA SER A 317 17.78 -15.98 -4.06
C SER A 317 16.36 -15.41 -4.20
N PHE A 318 15.78 -14.88 -3.11
CA PHE A 318 14.48 -14.20 -3.15
C PHE A 318 14.49 -12.95 -4.03
N ASN A 319 15.49 -12.08 -3.90
CA ASN A 319 15.61 -10.85 -4.70
C ASN A 319 15.79 -11.16 -6.20
N CYS A 320 16.58 -12.19 -6.52
CA CYS A 320 16.87 -12.59 -7.89
C CYS A 320 15.87 -13.61 -8.48
N ARG A 321 14.83 -14.04 -7.75
CA ARG A 321 13.85 -15.05 -8.23
C ARG A 321 13.25 -14.76 -9.60
N GLY A 322 12.99 -13.49 -9.91
CA GLY A 322 12.48 -13.07 -11.23
C GLY A 322 13.52 -13.19 -12.34
N LEU A 323 14.80 -13.00 -12.03
CA LEU A 323 15.90 -13.23 -12.97
C LEU A 323 16.08 -14.73 -13.22
N VAL A 324 16.08 -15.55 -12.17
CA VAL A 324 16.23 -17.02 -12.27
C VAL A 324 15.09 -17.63 -13.09
N ALA A 325 13.83 -17.27 -12.79
CA ALA A 325 12.66 -17.80 -13.49
C ALA A 325 12.61 -17.43 -14.98
N ASN A 326 13.09 -16.23 -15.34
CA ASN A 326 13.07 -15.75 -16.73
C ASN A 326 14.30 -16.12 -17.55
N MET A 327 15.36 -16.66 -16.93
CA MET A 327 16.63 -16.97 -17.60
C MET A 327 16.79 -18.46 -17.90
N PRO A 328 16.70 -18.91 -19.18
CA PRO A 328 16.73 -20.34 -19.53
C PRO A 328 18.01 -21.08 -19.13
N LEU A 329 19.11 -20.34 -18.92
CA LEU A 329 20.39 -20.88 -18.46
C LEU A 329 20.36 -21.30 -16.99
N PHE A 330 19.60 -20.62 -16.14
CA PHE A 330 19.49 -20.98 -14.71
C PHE A 330 18.37 -21.99 -14.45
N ALA A 331 17.33 -22.01 -15.28
CA ALA A 331 16.18 -22.91 -15.13
C ALA A 331 16.50 -24.42 -15.22
N ASN A 332 17.58 -24.81 -15.90
CA ASN A 332 17.97 -26.22 -16.13
C ASN A 332 19.34 -26.59 -15.55
N THR A 333 19.85 -25.80 -14.60
CA THR A 333 21.20 -25.95 -14.04
C THR A 333 21.13 -26.34 -12.57
N ASP A 334 22.21 -26.96 -12.07
CA ASP A 334 22.43 -27.25 -10.65
C ASP A 334 22.09 -26.05 -9.75
N PRO A 335 21.18 -26.19 -8.77
CA PRO A 335 20.85 -25.13 -7.83
C PRO A 335 22.06 -24.56 -7.09
N HIS A 336 23.10 -25.36 -6.82
CA HIS A 336 24.31 -24.87 -6.15
C HIS A 336 25.03 -23.81 -7.00
N PHE A 337 25.26 -24.07 -8.30
CA PHE A 337 25.79 -23.09 -9.25
C PHE A 337 24.95 -21.81 -9.28
N VAL A 338 23.61 -21.93 -9.22
CA VAL A 338 22.72 -20.77 -9.22
C VAL A 338 22.90 -19.96 -7.94
N THR A 339 22.97 -20.57 -6.77
CA THR A 339 23.24 -19.84 -5.52
C THR A 339 24.60 -19.15 -5.53
N VAL A 340 25.67 -19.84 -5.97
CA VAL A 340 27.02 -19.27 -6.02
C VAL A 340 27.14 -18.12 -7.02
N ILE A 341 26.51 -18.19 -8.21
CA ILE A 341 26.55 -17.06 -9.15
C ILE A 341 25.73 -15.87 -8.64
N LEU A 342 24.58 -16.13 -7.98
CA LEU A 342 23.69 -15.08 -7.46
C LEU A 342 24.35 -14.25 -6.35
N THR A 343 25.04 -14.88 -5.39
CA THR A 343 25.75 -14.16 -4.30
C THR A 343 26.91 -13.27 -4.79
N LYS A 344 27.38 -13.48 -6.03
CA LYS A 344 28.43 -12.68 -6.68
C LYS A 344 27.87 -11.57 -7.60
N LEU A 345 26.54 -11.47 -7.77
CA LEU A 345 25.90 -10.42 -8.58
C LEU A 345 25.84 -9.08 -7.84
N ARG A 346 26.01 -7.97 -8.57
CA ARG A 346 25.80 -6.60 -8.06
C ARG A 346 24.71 -5.86 -8.83
N PHE A 347 23.81 -5.18 -8.12
CA PHE A 347 22.69 -4.45 -8.73
C PHE A 347 23.11 -3.08 -9.27
N GLU A 348 22.82 -2.82 -10.55
CA GLU A 348 23.13 -1.58 -11.28
C GLU A 348 21.89 -1.06 -12.04
N VAL A 349 21.80 0.27 -12.18
CA VAL A 349 20.72 0.95 -12.91
C VAL A 349 21.32 1.82 -14.01
N PHE A 350 20.69 1.86 -15.18
CA PHE A 350 21.09 2.69 -16.32
C PHE A 350 19.89 3.49 -16.86
N GLN A 351 20.14 4.71 -17.34
CA GLN A 351 19.11 5.60 -17.88
C GLN A 351 18.92 5.36 -19.40
N PRO A 352 17.78 5.76 -19.99
CA PRO A 352 17.62 5.78 -21.45
C PRO A 352 18.77 6.49 -22.15
N ASN A 353 19.23 5.93 -23.26
CA ASN A 353 20.37 6.34 -24.07
C ASN A 353 21.77 6.13 -23.47
N ASP A 354 21.91 5.61 -22.24
CA ASP A 354 23.24 5.29 -21.70
C ASP A 354 23.88 4.11 -22.44
N PHE A 355 25.16 4.28 -22.81
CA PHE A 355 25.98 3.21 -23.38
C PHE A 355 26.58 2.36 -22.27
N ILE A 356 25.88 1.28 -21.91
CA ILE A 356 26.31 0.26 -20.93
C ILE A 356 27.61 -0.42 -21.39
N ILE A 357 27.76 -0.64 -22.71
CA ILE A 357 28.97 -1.16 -23.34
C ILE A 357 29.29 -0.30 -24.57
N ARG A 358 30.57 0.01 -24.78
CA ARG A 358 31.09 0.60 -26.02
C ARG A 358 32.01 -0.41 -26.72
N GLU A 359 31.82 -0.59 -28.02
CA GLU A 359 32.66 -1.44 -28.87
C GLU A 359 34.15 -1.07 -28.74
N GLY A 360 35.05 -2.04 -28.84
CA GLY A 360 36.50 -1.83 -28.78
C GLY A 360 37.07 -1.55 -27.39
N THR A 361 36.24 -1.32 -26.37
CA THR A 361 36.70 -1.19 -24.97
C THR A 361 37.09 -2.56 -24.37
N LEU A 362 37.83 -2.55 -23.26
CA LEU A 362 38.09 -3.76 -22.47
C LEU A 362 36.92 -4.02 -21.53
N GLY A 363 36.37 -5.24 -21.53
CA GLY A 363 35.28 -5.63 -20.64
C GLY A 363 35.78 -6.33 -19.39
N ARG A 364 35.39 -5.84 -18.21
CA ARG A 364 35.68 -6.44 -16.88
C ARG A 364 34.46 -7.03 -16.17
N LYS A 365 33.27 -6.92 -16.78
CA LYS A 365 32.01 -7.48 -16.27
C LYS A 365 31.04 -7.85 -17.40
N MET A 366 30.15 -8.79 -17.14
CA MET A 366 28.96 -9.06 -17.96
C MET A 366 27.70 -8.59 -17.21
N TYR A 367 26.57 -8.57 -17.91
CA TYR A 367 25.31 -8.07 -17.38
C TYR A 367 24.16 -9.04 -17.66
N PHE A 368 23.24 -9.14 -16.70
CA PHE A 368 21.99 -9.86 -16.75
C PHE A 368 20.84 -8.84 -16.64
N VAL A 369 19.84 -8.91 -17.53
CA VAL A 369 18.72 -7.98 -17.58
C VAL A 369 17.61 -8.47 -16.66
N GLN A 370 17.43 -7.80 -15.51
CA GLN A 370 16.28 -8.05 -14.64
C GLN A 370 15.03 -7.35 -15.19
N HIS A 371 15.17 -6.09 -15.61
CA HIS A 371 14.08 -5.31 -16.20
C HIS A 371 14.58 -4.24 -17.17
N GLY A 372 13.93 -4.09 -18.33
CA GLY A 372 14.18 -3.04 -19.31
C GLY A 372 14.66 -3.56 -20.67
N CYS A 373 14.76 -2.65 -21.65
CA CYS A 373 15.21 -2.98 -23.01
C CYS A 373 16.56 -2.34 -23.32
N VAL A 374 17.48 -3.14 -23.87
CA VAL A 374 18.77 -2.68 -24.39
C VAL A 374 18.93 -3.06 -25.86
N THR A 375 19.44 -2.14 -26.67
CA THR A 375 19.80 -2.41 -28.07
C THR A 375 21.30 -2.65 -28.19
N VAL A 376 21.66 -3.79 -28.76
CA VAL A 376 23.00 -4.13 -29.23
C VAL A 376 23.21 -3.52 -30.62
N LEU A 377 24.25 -2.71 -30.74
CA LEU A 377 24.63 -1.92 -31.91
C LEU A 377 25.96 -2.44 -32.49
N PRO A 378 25.92 -3.41 -33.43
CA PRO A 378 27.09 -3.87 -34.16
C PRO A 378 27.40 -3.00 -35.39
N ARG A 379 28.69 -2.79 -35.68
CA ARG A 379 29.13 -2.03 -36.86
C ARG A 379 28.54 -2.57 -38.18
N GLY A 380 27.74 -1.73 -38.84
CA GLY A 380 27.24 -1.95 -40.20
C GLY A 380 26.24 -3.09 -40.34
N LYS A 381 25.56 -3.50 -39.26
CA LYS A 381 24.61 -4.62 -39.25
C LYS A 381 23.34 -4.28 -38.49
N LYS A 382 22.32 -5.13 -38.65
CA LYS A 382 21.00 -4.95 -38.02
C LYS A 382 21.14 -4.94 -36.49
N GLU A 383 20.48 -3.97 -35.87
CA GLU A 383 20.39 -3.82 -34.43
C GLU A 383 19.63 -5.00 -33.80
N ILE A 384 20.02 -5.40 -32.59
CA ILE A 384 19.41 -6.53 -31.86
C ILE A 384 18.95 -6.04 -30.49
N GLN A 385 17.65 -6.11 -30.23
CA GLN A 385 17.08 -5.78 -28.92
C GLN A 385 17.12 -6.99 -27.97
N LEU A 386 17.43 -6.73 -26.71
CA LEU A 386 17.43 -7.67 -25.60
C LEU A 386 16.55 -7.11 -24.47
N SER A 387 15.73 -7.97 -23.87
CA SER A 387 14.78 -7.64 -22.80
C SER A 387 15.06 -8.45 -21.52
N ASP A 388 14.20 -8.28 -20.51
CA ASP A 388 14.11 -9.08 -19.28
C ASP A 388 14.41 -10.58 -19.51
N GLY A 389 15.31 -11.15 -18.70
CA GLY A 389 15.79 -12.54 -18.80
C GLY A 389 16.97 -12.76 -19.75
N ALA A 390 17.35 -11.76 -20.56
CA ALA A 390 18.55 -11.83 -21.39
C ALA A 390 19.84 -11.49 -20.62
N TYR A 391 20.98 -11.85 -21.20
CA TYR A 391 22.31 -11.48 -20.69
C TYR A 391 23.24 -11.09 -21.85
N PHE A 392 24.22 -10.25 -21.57
CA PHE A 392 25.17 -9.75 -22.57
C PHE A 392 26.54 -9.35 -21.99
N GLY A 393 27.55 -9.32 -22.86
CA GLY A 393 28.91 -8.91 -22.52
C GLY A 393 29.85 -10.05 -22.13
N GLU A 394 29.37 -11.29 -22.15
CA GLU A 394 30.11 -12.53 -21.88
C GLU A 394 31.26 -12.78 -22.87
N ILE A 395 31.07 -12.39 -24.14
CA ILE A 395 31.97 -12.75 -25.25
C ILE A 395 33.41 -12.28 -24.98
N CYS A 396 33.59 -11.06 -24.45
CA CYS A 396 34.94 -10.55 -24.16
C CYS A 396 35.58 -11.19 -22.91
N LEU A 397 34.77 -11.70 -21.97
CA LEU A 397 35.27 -12.38 -20.78
C LEU A 397 35.85 -13.75 -21.16
N LEU A 398 35.10 -14.50 -21.97
CA LEU A 398 35.50 -15.82 -22.48
C LEU A 398 36.71 -15.74 -23.42
N THR A 399 36.74 -14.76 -24.31
CA THR A 399 37.78 -14.62 -25.35
C THR A 399 39.00 -13.81 -24.90
N ARG A 400 38.98 -13.24 -23.68
CA ARG A 400 39.96 -12.25 -23.16
C ARG A 400 40.20 -11.08 -24.15
N GLY A 401 39.16 -10.72 -24.91
CA GLY A 401 39.19 -9.76 -26.00
C GLY A 401 38.60 -8.39 -25.67
N ARG A 402 38.47 -7.54 -26.69
CA ARG A 402 37.72 -6.28 -26.63
C ARG A 402 36.22 -6.53 -26.85
N ARG A 403 35.37 -5.61 -26.39
CA ARG A 403 33.92 -5.63 -26.62
C ARG A 403 33.60 -5.63 -28.12
N THR A 404 32.77 -6.57 -28.57
CA THR A 404 32.51 -6.86 -29.99
C THR A 404 31.37 -6.05 -30.61
N ALA A 405 30.54 -5.42 -29.79
CA ALA A 405 29.49 -4.48 -30.19
C ALA A 405 29.29 -3.44 -29.08
N SER A 406 28.61 -2.33 -29.39
CA SER A 406 28.11 -1.42 -28.36
C SER A 406 26.75 -1.89 -27.85
N VAL A 407 26.40 -1.56 -26.61
CA VAL A 407 25.07 -1.83 -26.02
C VAL A 407 24.57 -0.56 -25.36
N ARG A 408 23.39 -0.10 -25.79
CA ARG A 408 22.73 1.12 -25.33
C ARG A 408 21.41 0.76 -24.64
N ALA A 409 21.12 1.38 -23.51
CA ALA A 409 19.81 1.29 -22.87
C ALA A 409 18.77 2.08 -23.68
N ASP A 410 17.63 1.48 -24.02
CA ASP A 410 16.52 2.18 -24.67
C ASP A 410 15.50 2.69 -23.64
N THR A 411 15.35 1.95 -22.54
CA THR A 411 14.54 2.33 -21.38
C THR A 411 15.43 2.49 -20.14
N TYR A 412 14.84 2.90 -19.02
CA TYR A 412 15.44 2.61 -17.73
C TYR A 412 15.68 1.10 -17.60
N CYS A 413 16.90 0.72 -17.25
CA CYS A 413 17.33 -0.68 -17.18
C CYS A 413 17.83 -1.01 -15.78
N ARG A 414 17.29 -2.08 -15.20
CA ARG A 414 17.75 -2.70 -13.94
C ARG A 414 18.53 -3.96 -14.29
N LEU A 415 19.82 -3.93 -14.04
CA LEU A 415 20.76 -4.96 -14.44
C LEU A 415 21.46 -5.54 -13.21
N TYR A 416 21.78 -6.83 -13.26
CA TYR A 416 22.79 -7.38 -12.37
C TYR A 416 24.11 -7.52 -13.14
N SER A 417 25.21 -7.04 -12.57
CA SER A 417 26.54 -7.23 -13.13
C SER A 417 27.30 -8.33 -12.41
N LEU A 418 28.16 -9.04 -13.16
CA LEU A 418 29.08 -10.05 -12.66
C LEU A 418 30.48 -9.74 -13.14
N SER A 419 31.44 -9.69 -12.21
CA SER A 419 32.84 -9.37 -12.51
C SER A 419 33.52 -10.49 -13.31
N VAL A 420 34.60 -10.16 -14.03
CA VAL A 420 35.41 -11.14 -14.75
C VAL A 420 36.07 -12.16 -13.82
N ASP A 421 36.42 -11.75 -12.60
CA ASP A 421 37.10 -12.60 -11.62
C ASP A 421 36.11 -13.64 -11.06
N SER A 422 34.95 -13.18 -10.58
CA SER A 422 33.84 -14.04 -10.14
C SER A 422 33.28 -14.91 -11.25
N PHE A 423 33.25 -14.42 -12.50
CA PHE A 423 32.84 -15.23 -13.65
C PHE A 423 33.84 -16.34 -13.97
N ASN A 424 35.15 -16.13 -13.79
CA ASN A 424 36.13 -17.20 -13.98
C ASN A 424 36.11 -18.21 -12.84
N GLU A 425 36.05 -17.74 -11.59
CA GLU A 425 35.90 -18.56 -10.36
C GLU A 425 34.74 -19.57 -10.51
N VAL A 426 33.52 -19.07 -10.73
CA VAL A 426 32.31 -19.91 -10.90
C VAL A 426 32.39 -20.86 -12.10
N LEU A 427 33.07 -20.47 -13.18
CA LEU A 427 33.23 -21.30 -14.39
C LEU A 427 34.46 -22.22 -14.37
N GLU A 428 35.32 -22.14 -13.35
CA GLU A 428 36.34 -23.15 -13.06
C GLU A 428 35.73 -24.30 -12.25
N GLU A 429 34.85 -23.98 -11.29
CA GLU A 429 34.08 -24.97 -10.53
C GLU A 429 33.03 -25.70 -11.39
N HIS A 430 32.37 -25.00 -12.33
CA HIS A 430 31.32 -25.56 -13.19
C HIS A 430 31.69 -25.56 -14.70
N PRO A 431 32.60 -26.45 -15.15
CA PRO A 431 33.11 -26.46 -16.53
C PRO A 431 32.06 -26.81 -17.61
N LEU A 432 30.93 -27.43 -17.25
CA LEU A 432 29.81 -27.62 -18.16
C LEU A 432 29.13 -26.29 -18.52
N MET A 433 28.99 -25.39 -17.55
CA MET A 433 28.42 -24.06 -17.78
C MET A 433 29.34 -23.18 -18.61
N ARG A 434 30.66 -23.35 -18.46
CA ARG A 434 31.66 -22.70 -19.32
C ARG A 434 31.43 -23.05 -20.80
N ARG A 435 31.23 -24.34 -21.11
CA ARG A 435 30.92 -24.80 -22.47
C ARG A 435 29.58 -24.27 -22.99
N ALA A 436 28.56 -24.16 -22.14
CA ALA A 436 27.28 -23.57 -22.52
C ALA A 436 27.41 -22.09 -22.89
N PHE A 437 28.11 -21.30 -22.08
CA PHE A 437 28.44 -19.90 -22.38
C PHE A 437 29.28 -19.76 -23.66
N GLU A 438 30.29 -20.59 -23.87
CA GLU A 438 31.10 -20.62 -25.09
C GLU A 438 30.26 -20.93 -26.33
N SER A 439 29.38 -21.93 -26.27
CA SER A 439 28.49 -22.31 -27.37
C SER A 439 27.55 -21.17 -27.78
N VAL A 440 26.95 -20.48 -26.80
CA VAL A 440 26.07 -19.32 -27.06
C VAL A 440 26.87 -18.11 -27.57
N ALA A 441 28.09 -17.90 -27.06
CA ALA A 441 28.97 -16.83 -27.54
C ALA A 441 29.38 -17.03 -29.01
N VAL A 442 29.62 -18.27 -29.46
CA VAL A 442 29.91 -18.59 -30.87
C VAL A 442 28.70 -18.34 -31.77
N ASP A 443 27.52 -18.85 -31.43
CA ASP A 443 26.28 -18.58 -32.19
C ASP A 443 25.97 -17.07 -32.29
N ARG A 444 26.18 -16.32 -31.20
CA ARG A 444 26.06 -14.85 -31.19
C ARG A 444 27.10 -14.18 -32.11
N LEU A 445 28.37 -14.61 -32.08
CA LEU A 445 29.41 -14.09 -32.97
C LEU A 445 29.13 -14.36 -34.46
N ASP A 446 28.57 -15.53 -34.78
CA ASP A 446 28.18 -15.90 -36.14
C ASP A 446 26.97 -15.09 -36.62
N ARG A 447 25.98 -14.81 -35.77
CA ARG A 447 24.86 -13.89 -36.08
C ARG A 447 25.32 -12.44 -36.24
N LEU A 448 26.29 -12.00 -35.45
CA LEU A 448 27.01 -10.74 -35.64
C LEU A 448 27.96 -10.80 -36.85
N GLY A 449 28.11 -11.97 -37.49
CA GLY A 449 28.93 -12.27 -38.66
C GLY A 449 30.35 -11.70 -38.58
N THR A 450 30.95 -11.77 -37.39
CA THR A 450 32.28 -11.20 -37.12
C THR A 450 33.37 -12.25 -37.42
N GLN A 451 33.45 -12.71 -38.67
CA GLN A 451 34.49 -13.66 -39.06
C GLN A 451 35.86 -12.99 -39.10
N HIS A 452 36.70 -13.23 -38.08
CA HIS A 452 38.06 -13.81 -38.21
C HIS A 452 38.80 -13.88 -36.86
N LYS A 453 39.82 -14.76 -36.81
CA LYS A 453 40.73 -15.08 -35.68
C LYS A 453 40.10 -15.66 -34.39
N VAL A 454 39.06 -15.09 -33.80
CA VAL A 454 38.55 -15.49 -32.47
C VAL A 454 38.01 -16.93 -32.46
N ILE A 455 37.22 -17.31 -33.46
CA ILE A 455 36.66 -18.67 -33.60
C ILE A 455 37.75 -19.76 -33.67
N ARG A 456 38.97 -19.41 -34.14
CA ARG A 456 40.10 -20.35 -34.22
C ARG A 456 40.73 -20.68 -32.86
N MET A 457 40.50 -19.85 -31.85
CA MET A 457 41.00 -20.05 -30.49
C MET A 457 40.06 -20.94 -29.66
N LEU A 458 38.73 -20.78 -29.85
CA LEU A 458 37.69 -21.61 -29.21
C LEU A 458 37.52 -22.99 -29.87
N SER A 459 37.83 -23.15 -31.16
CA SER A 459 37.58 -24.39 -31.91
C SER A 459 38.63 -25.51 -31.73
N LEU A 460 39.67 -25.32 -30.91
CA LEU A 460 40.64 -26.37 -30.58
C LEU A 460 40.02 -27.52 -29.76
N SER A 461 38.90 -27.30 -29.09
CA SER A 461 38.12 -28.33 -28.38
C SER A 461 37.35 -29.27 -29.32
N ARG A 462 37.23 -28.94 -30.62
CA ARG A 462 36.35 -29.65 -31.56
C ARG A 462 36.90 -30.99 -32.07
N TRP A 463 38.21 -31.22 -31.96
CA TRP A 463 38.86 -32.46 -32.42
C TRP A 463 38.78 -33.63 -31.43
N ALA A 464 38.52 -33.37 -30.14
CA ALA A 464 38.37 -34.45 -29.15
C ALA A 464 37.04 -35.23 -29.32
N LEU A 465 36.06 -34.66 -30.02
CA LEU A 465 34.69 -35.18 -30.07
C LEU A 465 34.51 -36.38 -31.03
N VAL A 466 35.38 -36.53 -32.03
CA VAL A 466 35.19 -37.52 -33.11
C VAL A 466 35.54 -38.95 -32.66
N CYS A 467 36.39 -39.12 -31.64
CA CYS A 467 36.83 -40.46 -31.20
C CYS A 467 35.95 -41.11 -30.11
N ALA A 468 35.11 -40.35 -29.40
CA ALA A 468 34.38 -40.85 -28.22
C ALA A 468 33.00 -41.45 -28.55
N ALA A 469 32.35 -41.03 -29.64
CA ALA A 469 30.97 -41.40 -29.95
C ALA A 469 30.78 -42.80 -30.58
N ALA A 470 31.85 -43.57 -30.78
CA ALA A 470 31.85 -44.77 -31.63
C ALA A 470 31.64 -46.12 -30.90
N ARG A 471 31.25 -46.15 -29.62
CA ARG A 471 31.26 -47.39 -28.81
C ARG A 471 30.06 -47.66 -27.88
N ALA A 472 28.90 -47.05 -28.10
CA ALA A 472 27.69 -47.42 -27.35
C ALA A 472 26.43 -47.45 -28.24
N GLN A 473 26.18 -48.61 -28.85
CA GLN A 473 24.89 -49.02 -29.42
C GLN A 473 24.53 -50.42 -28.88
N VAL A 474 23.27 -50.86 -29.10
CA VAL A 474 22.58 -52.04 -28.50
C VAL A 474 22.04 -51.73 -27.09
N ALA A 475 20.75 -51.89 -26.74
CA ALA A 475 19.58 -52.53 -27.36
C ALA A 475 18.35 -51.56 -27.34
N VAL A 476 17.48 -51.42 -28.37
CA VAL A 476 16.45 -52.37 -28.89
C VAL A 476 15.36 -52.65 -27.84
N CYS A 477 14.04 -52.50 -28.06
CA CYS A 477 13.16 -51.91 -29.11
C CYS A 477 11.72 -51.79 -28.49
N GLN A 478 10.63 -51.27 -29.09
CA GLN A 478 10.27 -50.67 -30.39
C GLN A 478 9.03 -49.74 -30.19
N GLY A 479 8.59 -48.92 -31.18
CA GLY A 479 7.36 -48.11 -30.99
C GLY A 479 6.95 -47.06 -32.04
N ARG A 480 7.20 -47.28 -33.34
CA ARG A 480 6.72 -46.48 -34.51
C ARG A 480 6.83 -44.94 -34.48
N VAL A 481 7.80 -44.44 -35.26
CA VAL A 481 7.79 -43.10 -35.86
C VAL A 481 7.31 -43.18 -37.31
N THR A 482 6.35 -42.32 -37.70
CA THR A 482 6.15 -41.65 -39.02
C THR A 482 4.78 -40.96 -38.96
N ALA A 483 4.60 -39.70 -39.38
CA ALA A 483 5.35 -38.94 -40.37
C ALA A 483 5.78 -37.54 -39.91
N ILE A 484 6.95 -37.09 -40.36
CA ILE A 484 7.39 -35.69 -40.29
C ILE A 484 6.92 -35.00 -41.57
N THR A 485 5.88 -34.17 -41.46
CA THR A 485 5.46 -33.29 -42.55
C THR A 485 6.47 -32.15 -42.68
N ARG A 486 6.98 -31.91 -43.90
CA ARG A 486 7.86 -30.78 -44.19
C ARG A 486 7.13 -29.46 -43.90
N PHE A 487 7.58 -28.69 -42.91
CA PHE A 487 7.34 -27.25 -42.93
C PHE A 487 8.32 -26.61 -43.90
N ASN A 488 7.86 -26.43 -45.15
CA ASN A 488 8.50 -25.47 -46.04
C ASN A 488 8.41 -24.10 -45.37
N SER A 489 9.54 -23.44 -45.16
CA SER A 489 9.58 -22.01 -44.88
C SER A 489 9.28 -21.23 -46.16
N THR A 490 8.06 -21.35 -46.68
CA THR A 490 7.48 -20.25 -47.44
C THR A 490 7.48 -19.05 -46.52
N THR A 491 8.14 -17.98 -46.93
CA THR A 491 8.02 -16.67 -46.29
C THR A 491 6.56 -16.24 -46.36
N ALA A 492 5.79 -16.59 -45.33
CA ALA A 492 4.52 -15.95 -45.09
C ALA A 492 4.84 -14.49 -44.79
N GLU A 493 4.55 -13.63 -45.77
CA GLU A 493 4.49 -12.19 -45.54
C GLU A 493 3.60 -11.97 -44.30
N ALA A 494 4.06 -11.14 -43.37
CA ALA A 494 3.21 -10.76 -42.25
C ALA A 494 1.91 -10.17 -42.85
N PRO A 495 0.71 -10.66 -42.46
CA PRO A 495 -0.52 -10.23 -43.09
C PRO A 495 -0.60 -8.69 -43.00
N PRO A 496 -1.03 -8.01 -44.08
CA PRO A 496 -0.99 -6.56 -44.13
C PRO A 496 -1.73 -5.98 -42.94
N LYS A 497 -1.02 -5.19 -42.11
CA LYS A 497 -1.61 -4.61 -40.90
C LYS A 497 -2.80 -3.74 -41.31
N LYS A 498 -3.99 -4.12 -40.86
CA LYS A 498 -5.24 -3.36 -41.05
C LYS A 498 -4.99 -1.90 -40.66
N THR A 499 -5.30 -0.96 -41.56
CA THR A 499 -5.06 0.48 -41.37
C THR A 499 -6.35 1.26 -41.11
N THR A 500 -7.49 0.72 -41.52
CA THR A 500 -8.84 1.27 -41.30
C THR A 500 -9.59 0.39 -40.30
N PHE A 501 -10.27 0.99 -39.32
CA PHE A 501 -10.97 0.29 -38.22
C PHE A 501 -12.42 0.76 -38.12
N GLY A 502 -13.33 -0.18 -37.85
CA GLY A 502 -14.76 0.01 -38.02
C GLY A 502 -15.19 0.13 -39.50
N PRO A 503 -16.51 0.09 -39.78
CA PRO A 503 -17.58 -0.28 -38.85
C PRO A 503 -17.65 -1.80 -38.62
N LEU A 504 -18.11 -2.20 -37.44
CA LEU A 504 -18.36 -3.56 -37.00
C LEU A 504 -19.73 -4.04 -37.52
N ALA A 505 -19.74 -5.20 -38.17
CA ALA A 505 -20.97 -5.83 -38.64
C ALA A 505 -21.82 -6.34 -37.46
N ASP A 506 -23.15 -6.29 -37.59
CA ASP A 506 -24.06 -6.66 -36.49
C ASP A 506 -23.90 -8.10 -36.01
N GLN A 507 -23.54 -9.02 -36.91
CA GLN A 507 -23.22 -10.41 -36.61
C GLN A 507 -21.91 -10.60 -35.80
N ASP A 508 -21.06 -9.59 -35.72
CA ASP A 508 -19.80 -9.59 -34.96
C ASP A 508 -19.92 -8.89 -33.60
N ARG A 509 -21.04 -8.20 -33.34
CA ARG A 509 -21.39 -7.65 -32.01
C ARG A 509 -21.62 -8.82 -31.03
N ILE A 510 -20.99 -8.77 -29.87
CA ILE A 510 -21.13 -9.77 -28.81
C ILE A 510 -22.41 -9.54 -27.99
N PHE A 511 -22.78 -8.28 -27.78
CA PHE A 511 -23.94 -7.85 -26.99
C PHE A 511 -25.17 -7.64 -27.88
N THR A 512 -25.67 -8.73 -28.47
CA THR A 512 -26.73 -8.69 -29.49
C THR A 512 -28.08 -8.15 -28.98
N ASN A 513 -28.38 -8.26 -27.68
CA ASN A 513 -29.58 -7.64 -27.08
C ASN A 513 -29.31 -6.34 -26.31
N LEU A 514 -28.22 -5.62 -26.60
CA LEU A 514 -27.80 -4.43 -25.83
C LEU A 514 -28.91 -3.39 -25.58
N TYR A 515 -29.89 -3.28 -26.49
CA TYR A 515 -31.00 -2.32 -26.45
C TYR A 515 -32.32 -2.88 -25.89
N GLY A 516 -32.35 -4.12 -25.38
CA GLY A 516 -33.57 -4.73 -24.82
C GLY A 516 -34.71 -4.96 -25.82
N ARG A 517 -34.39 -5.09 -27.12
CA ARG A 517 -35.36 -5.30 -28.21
C ARG A 517 -35.91 -6.73 -28.28
N HIS A 518 -35.19 -7.68 -27.70
CA HIS A 518 -35.55 -9.10 -27.60
C HIS A 518 -35.70 -9.52 -26.13
N ASP A 519 -36.31 -10.69 -25.89
CA ASP A 519 -36.48 -11.24 -24.54
C ASP A 519 -35.12 -11.43 -23.83
N TRP A 520 -34.95 -10.79 -22.67
CA TRP A 520 -33.72 -10.86 -21.88
C TRP A 520 -33.62 -12.14 -21.02
N ARG A 521 -34.72 -12.89 -20.85
CA ARG A 521 -34.80 -14.15 -20.09
C ARG A 521 -34.11 -15.31 -20.79
N LEU A 522 -34.01 -16.46 -20.10
CA LEU A 522 -33.25 -17.63 -20.53
C LEU A 522 -33.62 -18.12 -21.94
N LYS A 523 -34.91 -18.14 -22.30
CA LYS A 523 -35.36 -18.58 -23.64
C LYS A 523 -34.85 -17.66 -24.75
N GLY A 524 -34.93 -16.35 -24.54
CA GLY A 524 -34.36 -15.37 -25.46
C GLY A 524 -32.83 -15.41 -25.50
N ALA A 525 -32.17 -15.62 -24.37
CA ALA A 525 -30.71 -15.78 -24.32
C ALA A 525 -30.24 -17.01 -25.11
N GLN A 526 -30.91 -18.15 -24.94
CA GLN A 526 -30.62 -19.38 -25.69
C GLN A 526 -30.83 -19.21 -27.21
N SER A 527 -31.84 -18.46 -27.65
CA SER A 527 -32.03 -18.20 -29.09
C SER A 527 -30.97 -17.28 -29.70
N ARG A 528 -30.26 -16.48 -28.87
CA ARG A 528 -29.07 -15.70 -29.25
C ARG A 528 -27.75 -16.49 -29.18
N GLY A 529 -27.78 -17.75 -28.71
CA GLY A 529 -26.60 -18.59 -28.55
C GLY A 529 -25.86 -18.44 -27.22
N ASP A 530 -26.44 -17.76 -26.23
CA ASP A 530 -25.95 -17.87 -24.85
C ASP A 530 -26.27 -19.26 -24.28
N TRP A 531 -25.43 -19.75 -23.38
CA TRP A 531 -25.42 -21.15 -22.91
C TRP A 531 -25.15 -22.21 -23.99
N TYR A 532 -24.82 -21.81 -25.23
CA TYR A 532 -24.44 -22.75 -26.27
C TYR A 532 -23.07 -23.37 -25.97
N LYS A 533 -23.05 -24.71 -25.87
CA LYS A 533 -21.86 -25.54 -25.64
C LYS A 533 -21.02 -25.19 -24.40
N THR A 534 -21.59 -24.51 -23.41
CA THR A 534 -20.89 -24.16 -22.15
C THR A 534 -20.31 -25.40 -21.47
N LYS A 535 -21.04 -26.52 -21.44
CA LYS A 535 -20.55 -27.81 -20.94
C LYS A 535 -19.25 -28.25 -21.62
N GLU A 536 -19.17 -28.15 -22.96
CA GLU A 536 -17.97 -28.51 -23.72
C GLU A 536 -16.80 -27.59 -23.36
N ILE A 537 -17.04 -26.28 -23.21
CA ILE A 537 -16.04 -25.29 -22.78
C ILE A 537 -15.48 -25.64 -21.38
N LEU A 538 -16.33 -25.97 -20.41
CA LEU A 538 -15.93 -26.33 -19.05
C LEU A 538 -15.12 -27.64 -18.98
N LEU A 539 -15.44 -28.60 -19.85
CA LEU A 539 -14.77 -29.90 -19.94
C LEU A 539 -13.40 -29.82 -20.65
N LYS A 540 -13.14 -28.83 -21.51
CA LYS A 540 -11.80 -28.56 -22.08
C LYS A 540 -10.77 -28.14 -21.03
N GLY A 541 -11.21 -27.74 -19.83
CA GLY A 541 -10.34 -27.51 -18.68
C GLY A 541 -9.79 -26.07 -18.57
N VAL A 542 -9.16 -25.81 -17.42
CA VAL A 542 -8.73 -24.47 -16.99
C VAL A 542 -7.72 -23.86 -17.96
N ASP A 543 -6.68 -24.63 -18.32
CA ASP A 543 -5.57 -24.13 -19.14
C ASP A 543 -6.00 -23.82 -20.57
N TRP A 544 -6.95 -24.58 -21.13
CA TRP A 544 -7.50 -24.29 -22.46
C TRP A 544 -8.26 -22.96 -22.47
N ILE A 545 -9.19 -22.75 -21.53
CA ILE A 545 -9.95 -21.50 -21.43
C ILE A 545 -9.00 -20.31 -21.21
N LEU A 546 -8.03 -20.46 -20.30
CA LEU A 546 -7.07 -19.40 -20.02
C LEU A 546 -6.17 -19.08 -21.24
N ASN A 547 -5.75 -20.10 -21.99
CA ASN A 547 -4.97 -19.91 -23.21
C ASN A 547 -5.79 -19.22 -24.29
N GLU A 548 -7.06 -19.59 -24.50
CA GLU A 548 -7.94 -18.96 -25.49
C GLU A 548 -8.15 -17.45 -25.20
N ILE A 549 -8.29 -17.09 -23.91
CA ILE A 549 -8.39 -15.70 -23.45
C ILE A 549 -7.05 -14.94 -23.52
N LYS A 550 -5.90 -15.62 -23.50
CA LYS A 550 -4.59 -15.02 -23.82
C LYS A 550 -4.43 -14.79 -25.32
N VAL A 551 -4.80 -15.77 -26.15
CA VAL A 551 -4.76 -15.71 -27.62
C VAL A 551 -5.66 -14.61 -28.16
N SER A 552 -6.79 -14.31 -27.51
CA SER A 552 -7.69 -13.23 -27.93
C SER A 552 -7.13 -11.81 -27.73
N GLY A 553 -6.06 -11.65 -26.96
CA GLY A 553 -5.51 -10.33 -26.63
C GLY A 553 -6.43 -9.46 -25.74
N LEU A 554 -7.46 -10.05 -25.10
CA LEU A 554 -8.45 -9.32 -24.31
C LEU A 554 -7.80 -8.54 -23.15
N ARG A 555 -7.97 -7.22 -23.16
CA ARG A 555 -7.59 -6.29 -22.07
C ARG A 555 -8.82 -5.90 -21.24
N GLY A 556 -8.64 -5.74 -19.94
CA GLY A 556 -9.71 -5.45 -18.99
C GLY A 556 -10.49 -4.18 -19.34
N ARG A 557 -11.83 -4.29 -19.36
CA ARG A 557 -12.76 -3.27 -19.88
C ARG A 557 -13.30 -2.28 -18.84
N GLY A 558 -12.72 -2.27 -17.63
CA GLY A 558 -13.10 -1.38 -16.52
C GLY A 558 -11.99 -0.41 -16.12
N GLY A 559 -11.47 0.40 -17.06
CA GLY A 559 -10.46 1.43 -16.75
C GLY A 559 -9.04 1.04 -17.13
N ALA A 560 -8.40 0.20 -16.32
CA ALA A 560 -6.95 -0.01 -16.31
C ALA A 560 -6.36 -0.73 -17.54
N GLY A 561 -7.17 -1.36 -18.40
CA GLY A 561 -6.68 -2.02 -19.63
C GLY A 561 -5.68 -3.16 -19.42
N PHE A 562 -5.63 -3.78 -18.24
CA PHE A 562 -4.68 -4.86 -17.93
C PHE A 562 -5.00 -6.15 -18.72
N PRO A 563 -4.03 -6.91 -19.27
CA PRO A 563 -4.29 -8.15 -20.02
C PRO A 563 -5.05 -9.21 -19.20
N THR A 564 -6.28 -9.54 -19.61
CA THR A 564 -7.23 -10.36 -18.84
C THR A 564 -6.72 -11.79 -18.65
N GLY A 565 -6.24 -12.43 -19.72
CA GLY A 565 -5.67 -13.78 -19.65
C GLY A 565 -4.39 -13.87 -18.81
N MET A 566 -3.69 -12.76 -18.57
CA MET A 566 -2.61 -12.71 -17.58
C MET A 566 -3.19 -12.58 -16.16
N LYS A 567 -4.15 -11.66 -15.95
CA LYS A 567 -4.78 -11.43 -14.63
C LYS A 567 -5.39 -12.70 -14.06
N TRP A 568 -6.16 -13.43 -14.86
CA TRP A 568 -6.79 -14.69 -14.46
C TRP A 568 -5.75 -15.78 -14.17
N GLY A 569 -4.61 -15.76 -14.86
CA GLY A 569 -3.52 -16.70 -14.63
C GLY A 569 -2.89 -16.60 -13.24
N PHE A 570 -2.98 -15.45 -12.57
CA PHE A 570 -2.49 -15.29 -11.20
C PHE A 570 -3.24 -16.15 -10.17
N MET A 571 -4.47 -16.57 -10.49
CA MET A 571 -5.28 -17.44 -9.65
C MET A 571 -4.89 -18.93 -9.75
N ASN A 572 -4.12 -19.34 -10.75
CA ASN A 572 -3.81 -20.76 -11.01
C ASN A 572 -2.66 -21.32 -10.15
N LYS A 573 -2.34 -20.66 -9.04
CA LYS A 573 -1.46 -21.20 -8.00
C LYS A 573 -2.04 -22.50 -7.40
N PRO A 574 -1.19 -23.43 -6.91
CA PRO A 574 -1.66 -24.61 -6.16
C PRO A 574 -2.64 -24.20 -5.03
N SER A 575 -3.64 -25.03 -4.76
CA SER A 575 -4.57 -24.74 -3.68
C SER A 575 -3.89 -24.94 -2.32
N ASP A 576 -4.05 -23.96 -1.45
CA ASP A 576 -3.64 -23.95 -0.04
C ASP A 576 -4.80 -24.32 0.90
N GLY A 577 -5.86 -24.95 0.36
CA GLY A 577 -7.09 -25.28 1.08
C GLY A 577 -8.12 -24.14 1.13
N ARG A 578 -7.75 -22.88 0.82
CA ARG A 578 -8.73 -21.78 0.74
C ARG A 578 -9.55 -21.92 -0.55
N PRO A 579 -10.89 -21.70 -0.51
CA PRO A 579 -11.68 -21.57 -1.72
C PRO A 579 -11.21 -20.34 -2.51
N LYS A 580 -11.29 -20.40 -3.84
CA LYS A 580 -10.99 -19.26 -4.71
C LYS A 580 -12.29 -18.57 -5.11
N TYR A 581 -12.28 -17.25 -5.31
CA TYR A 581 -13.48 -16.50 -5.71
C TYR A 581 -13.26 -15.64 -6.97
N LEU A 582 -14.30 -15.55 -7.78
CA LEU A 582 -14.45 -14.48 -8.78
C LEU A 582 -15.29 -13.38 -8.14
N VAL A 583 -14.89 -12.14 -8.29
CA VAL A 583 -15.74 -10.99 -7.97
C VAL A 583 -15.95 -10.18 -9.24
N VAL A 584 -17.21 -9.97 -9.60
CA VAL A 584 -17.58 -9.17 -10.75
C VAL A 584 -17.89 -7.76 -10.27
N ASN A 585 -17.11 -6.80 -10.77
CA ASN A 585 -17.35 -5.39 -10.54
C ASN A 585 -18.44 -4.88 -11.49
N ALA A 586 -19.64 -4.71 -10.94
CA ALA A 586 -20.80 -4.08 -11.55
C ALA A 586 -21.20 -2.79 -10.80
N ASP A 587 -20.26 -2.18 -10.06
CA ASP A 587 -20.44 -0.87 -9.46
C ASP A 587 -20.15 0.21 -10.50
N GLU A 588 -21.11 0.44 -11.40
CA GLU A 588 -20.99 1.44 -12.46
C GLU A 588 -21.18 2.85 -11.89
N GLY A 589 -20.16 3.28 -11.14
CA GLY A 589 -20.08 4.57 -10.47
C GLY A 589 -19.57 5.71 -11.37
N GLU A 590 -18.76 5.40 -12.38
CA GLU A 590 -18.01 6.40 -13.16
C GLU A 590 -18.90 7.29 -14.07
N PRO A 591 -18.88 8.63 -13.90
CA PRO A 591 -19.60 9.57 -14.75
C PRO A 591 -19.34 9.37 -16.25
N GLY A 592 -20.42 9.32 -17.02
CA GLY A 592 -20.42 9.04 -18.46
C GLY A 592 -20.64 7.57 -18.82
N THR A 593 -20.45 6.65 -17.87
CA THR A 593 -20.49 5.20 -18.12
C THR A 593 -21.88 4.63 -17.86
N CYS A 594 -22.39 3.82 -18.79
CA CYS A 594 -23.67 3.11 -18.66
C CYS A 594 -23.72 1.76 -19.41
N LYS A 595 -22.54 1.22 -19.75
CA LYS A 595 -22.36 0.00 -20.54
C LYS A 595 -22.72 -1.26 -19.75
N ASP A 596 -22.31 -1.32 -18.48
CA ASP A 596 -22.52 -2.49 -17.62
C ASP A 596 -23.99 -2.56 -17.19
N ARG A 597 -24.64 -1.40 -17.01
CA ARG A 597 -26.09 -1.27 -16.80
C ARG A 597 -26.92 -1.83 -17.97
N GLU A 598 -26.50 -1.66 -19.23
CA GLU A 598 -27.20 -2.27 -20.36
C GLU A 598 -27.05 -3.80 -20.35
N ILE A 599 -25.85 -4.33 -20.09
CA ILE A 599 -25.60 -5.78 -19.98
C ILE A 599 -26.48 -6.40 -18.89
N MET A 600 -26.49 -5.84 -17.67
CA MET A 600 -27.24 -6.39 -16.54
C MET A 600 -28.76 -6.42 -16.76
N ARG A 601 -29.32 -5.44 -17.47
CA ARG A 601 -30.78 -5.34 -17.62
C ARG A 601 -31.33 -6.02 -18.88
N ASN A 602 -30.56 -6.04 -19.97
CA ASN A 602 -31.02 -6.52 -21.29
C ASN A 602 -30.39 -7.86 -21.71
N ASP A 603 -29.21 -8.23 -21.19
CA ASP A 603 -28.55 -9.50 -21.54
C ASP A 603 -27.88 -10.21 -20.33
N PRO A 604 -28.57 -10.33 -19.17
CA PRO A 604 -27.97 -10.83 -17.92
C PRO A 604 -27.43 -12.26 -18.02
N HIS A 605 -28.05 -13.13 -18.83
CA HIS A 605 -27.59 -14.51 -18.99
C HIS A 605 -26.16 -14.61 -19.57
N LYS A 606 -25.75 -13.67 -20.43
CA LYS A 606 -24.38 -13.61 -20.95
C LYS A 606 -23.37 -13.29 -19.85
N LEU A 607 -23.75 -12.46 -18.88
CA LEU A 607 -22.95 -12.18 -17.69
C LEU A 607 -22.87 -13.41 -16.76
N VAL A 608 -23.99 -14.09 -16.50
CA VAL A 608 -24.04 -15.29 -15.63
C VAL A 608 -23.23 -16.44 -16.25
N GLU A 609 -23.33 -16.67 -17.57
CA GLU A 609 -22.47 -17.61 -18.28
C GLU A 609 -21.00 -17.18 -18.22
N GLY A 610 -20.73 -15.87 -18.38
CA GLY A 610 -19.41 -15.28 -18.21
C GLY A 610 -18.80 -15.58 -16.85
N CYS A 611 -19.59 -15.48 -15.78
CA CYS A 611 -19.15 -15.82 -14.42
C CYS A 611 -18.71 -17.28 -14.32
N LEU A 612 -19.47 -18.21 -14.91
CA LEU A 612 -19.18 -19.63 -14.91
C LEU A 612 -17.90 -19.97 -15.70
N VAL A 613 -17.73 -19.40 -16.89
CA VAL A 613 -16.54 -19.63 -17.75
C VAL A 613 -15.28 -18.99 -17.14
N ALA A 614 -15.36 -17.73 -16.69
CA ALA A 614 -14.26 -17.03 -16.03
C ALA A 614 -13.90 -17.67 -14.68
N GLY A 615 -14.91 -18.08 -13.91
CA GLY A 615 -14.75 -18.82 -12.67
C GLY A 615 -13.98 -20.13 -12.90
N ARG A 616 -14.39 -20.91 -13.91
CA ARG A 616 -13.69 -22.15 -14.30
C ARG A 616 -12.24 -21.90 -14.69
N ALA A 617 -11.96 -20.82 -15.43
CA ALA A 617 -10.61 -20.43 -15.86
C ALA A 617 -9.66 -20.04 -14.71
N MET A 618 -10.21 -19.78 -13.51
CA MET A 618 -9.47 -19.40 -12.29
C MET A 618 -9.61 -20.43 -11.16
N GLY A 619 -10.36 -21.51 -11.38
CA GLY A 619 -10.70 -22.50 -10.35
C GLY A 619 -11.52 -21.92 -9.18
N ALA A 620 -12.35 -20.90 -9.42
CA ALA A 620 -13.18 -20.27 -8.39
C ALA A 620 -14.36 -21.16 -7.96
N ARG A 621 -14.68 -21.19 -6.67
CA ARG A 621 -15.85 -21.93 -6.15
C ARG A 621 -17.16 -21.19 -6.36
N ALA A 622 -17.12 -19.86 -6.40
CA ALA A 622 -18.28 -19.02 -6.62
C ALA A 622 -17.90 -17.69 -7.29
N ALA A 623 -18.88 -17.04 -7.91
CA ALA A 623 -18.86 -15.63 -8.27
C ALA A 623 -19.70 -14.80 -7.31
N TYR A 624 -19.18 -13.65 -6.90
CA TYR A 624 -19.97 -12.58 -6.31
C TYR A 624 -20.08 -11.43 -7.31
N ILE A 625 -21.30 -11.07 -7.71
CA ILE A 625 -21.56 -9.91 -8.56
C ILE A 625 -21.93 -8.76 -7.64
N TYR A 626 -21.00 -7.81 -7.48
CA TYR A 626 -21.19 -6.61 -6.67
C TYR A 626 -21.77 -5.50 -7.53
N ILE A 627 -23.02 -5.13 -7.26
CA ILE A 627 -23.83 -4.20 -8.06
C ILE A 627 -24.00 -2.89 -7.31
N ARG A 628 -23.95 -1.78 -8.05
CA ARG A 628 -24.25 -0.43 -7.55
C ARG A 628 -25.60 -0.36 -6.79
N GLY A 629 -25.66 0.44 -5.73
CA GLY A 629 -26.84 0.51 -4.85
C GLY A 629 -28.11 0.99 -5.56
N GLU A 630 -27.97 1.98 -6.43
CA GLU A 630 -29.05 2.60 -7.21
C GLU A 630 -29.66 1.65 -8.25
N PHE A 631 -28.93 0.60 -8.64
CA PHE A 631 -29.31 -0.36 -9.68
C PHE A 631 -30.23 -1.48 -9.15
N TYR A 632 -31.34 -1.09 -8.51
CA TYR A 632 -32.32 -2.05 -7.96
C TYR A 632 -33.01 -2.88 -9.06
N ASN A 633 -33.39 -2.25 -10.17
CA ASN A 633 -34.11 -2.95 -11.25
C ASN A 633 -33.19 -3.92 -12.00
N GLU A 634 -31.95 -3.49 -12.26
CA GLU A 634 -30.89 -4.27 -12.88
C GLU A 634 -30.50 -5.48 -12.01
N SER A 635 -30.34 -5.28 -10.70
CA SER A 635 -30.06 -6.38 -9.77
C SER A 635 -31.23 -7.34 -9.60
N SER A 636 -32.47 -6.85 -9.63
CA SER A 636 -33.69 -7.68 -9.66
C SER A 636 -33.75 -8.54 -10.93
N ASN A 637 -33.56 -7.95 -12.12
CA ASN A 637 -33.52 -8.69 -13.39
C ASN A 637 -32.39 -9.73 -13.40
N LEU A 638 -31.19 -9.37 -12.94
CA LEU A 638 -30.07 -10.30 -12.86
C LEU A 638 -30.35 -11.45 -11.87
N GLN A 639 -30.98 -11.18 -10.72
CA GLN A 639 -31.38 -12.23 -9.78
C GLN A 639 -32.43 -13.16 -10.38
N VAL A 640 -33.38 -12.65 -11.18
CA VAL A 640 -34.33 -13.48 -11.93
C VAL A 640 -33.60 -14.38 -12.94
N ALA A 641 -32.64 -13.84 -13.70
CA ALA A 641 -31.84 -14.62 -14.65
C ALA A 641 -30.95 -15.68 -13.95
N ILE A 642 -30.40 -15.36 -12.77
CA ILE A 642 -29.67 -16.31 -11.92
C ILE A 642 -30.61 -17.42 -11.44
N ASN A 643 -31.82 -17.10 -10.99
CA ASN A 643 -32.82 -18.08 -10.57
C ASN A 643 -33.25 -18.99 -11.74
N GLU A 644 -33.43 -18.44 -12.94
CA GLU A 644 -33.68 -19.22 -14.16
C GLU A 644 -32.50 -20.16 -14.49
N ALA A 645 -31.25 -19.71 -14.32
CA ALA A 645 -30.06 -20.53 -14.55
C ALA A 645 -29.87 -21.64 -13.51
N TYR A 646 -30.18 -21.39 -12.23
CA TYR A 646 -30.22 -22.42 -11.19
C TYR A 646 -31.32 -23.45 -11.47
N ALA A 647 -32.54 -23.00 -11.80
CA ALA A 647 -33.66 -23.89 -12.11
C ALA A 647 -33.40 -24.78 -13.34
N ALA A 648 -32.61 -24.30 -14.30
CA ALA A 648 -32.18 -25.05 -15.48
C ALA A 648 -30.92 -25.93 -15.25
N GLY A 649 -30.34 -25.95 -14.05
CA GLY A 649 -29.10 -26.70 -13.75
C GLY A 649 -27.86 -26.18 -14.49
N LEU A 650 -27.87 -24.92 -14.92
CA LEU A 650 -26.76 -24.28 -15.62
C LEU A 650 -25.68 -23.79 -14.66
N ILE A 651 -26.08 -23.39 -13.44
CA ILE A 651 -25.20 -23.02 -12.33
C ILE A 651 -25.60 -23.77 -11.05
N GLY A 652 -24.75 -23.68 -10.03
CA GLY A 652 -24.87 -24.42 -8.77
C GLY A 652 -24.06 -25.72 -8.77
N LYS A 653 -24.56 -26.74 -8.06
CA LYS A 653 -23.95 -28.07 -8.05
C LYS A 653 -23.97 -28.68 -9.45
N ASN A 654 -22.83 -29.21 -9.89
CA ASN A 654 -22.65 -29.85 -11.20
C ASN A 654 -23.14 -28.94 -12.36
N SER A 655 -22.64 -27.71 -12.40
CA SER A 655 -23.01 -26.66 -13.37
C SER A 655 -22.92 -27.16 -14.82
N CYS A 656 -24.00 -26.97 -15.59
CA CYS A 656 -24.19 -27.53 -16.95
C CYS A 656 -23.99 -29.06 -17.05
N GLY A 657 -24.07 -29.81 -15.95
CA GLY A 657 -23.76 -31.24 -15.91
C GLY A 657 -22.30 -31.57 -16.23
N SER A 658 -21.35 -30.68 -15.90
CA SER A 658 -19.92 -30.77 -16.25
C SER A 658 -19.01 -31.40 -15.18
N GLY A 659 -19.51 -31.66 -13.97
CA GLY A 659 -18.75 -32.09 -12.80
C GLY A 659 -18.14 -30.94 -11.97
N TYR A 660 -18.44 -29.69 -12.31
CA TYR A 660 -17.93 -28.49 -11.66
C TYR A 660 -19.02 -27.80 -10.84
N ASP A 661 -18.80 -27.63 -9.54
CA ASP A 661 -19.69 -26.88 -8.65
C ASP A 661 -19.36 -25.39 -8.69
N PHE A 662 -20.35 -24.54 -8.97
CA PHE A 662 -20.15 -23.10 -9.09
C PHE A 662 -21.40 -22.29 -8.76
N ASP A 663 -21.36 -21.55 -7.65
CA ASP A 663 -22.47 -20.68 -7.22
C ASP A 663 -22.30 -19.23 -7.67
N VAL A 664 -23.42 -18.52 -7.88
CA VAL A 664 -23.43 -17.10 -8.25
C VAL A 664 -24.30 -16.32 -7.27
N PHE A 665 -23.67 -15.39 -6.54
CA PHE A 665 -24.30 -14.54 -5.54
C PHE A 665 -24.36 -13.09 -6.03
N VAL A 666 -25.50 -12.42 -5.83
CA VAL A 666 -25.62 -10.97 -6.01
C VAL A 666 -25.39 -10.28 -4.68
N MET A 667 -24.53 -9.27 -4.65
CA MET A 667 -24.38 -8.34 -3.53
C MET A 667 -24.64 -6.93 -4.03
N ARG A 668 -25.29 -6.09 -3.21
CA ARG A 668 -25.56 -4.69 -3.55
C ARG A 668 -24.77 -3.76 -2.63
N GLY A 669 -24.09 -2.78 -3.22
CA GLY A 669 -23.49 -1.66 -2.52
C GLY A 669 -24.51 -0.61 -2.11
N ALA A 670 -24.01 0.53 -1.62
CA ALA A 670 -24.82 1.68 -1.18
C ALA A 670 -24.56 2.97 -2.00
N GLY A 671 -24.01 2.84 -3.22
CA GLY A 671 -23.90 3.92 -4.20
C GLY A 671 -22.64 4.80 -4.14
N ALA A 672 -21.60 4.37 -3.41
CA ALA A 672 -20.32 5.08 -3.35
C ALA A 672 -19.37 4.61 -4.46
N TYR A 673 -18.99 5.50 -5.40
CA TYR A 673 -18.13 5.18 -6.55
C TYR A 673 -16.77 4.59 -6.17
N ILE A 674 -16.21 4.96 -5.01
CA ILE A 674 -14.99 4.34 -4.49
C ILE A 674 -15.11 2.82 -4.30
N CYS A 675 -16.32 2.28 -4.04
CA CYS A 675 -16.54 0.83 -3.98
C CYS A 675 -16.42 0.14 -5.35
N GLY A 676 -16.30 0.89 -6.45
CA GLY A 676 -15.91 0.38 -7.76
C GLY A 676 -14.39 0.15 -7.91
N GLU A 677 -13.54 0.55 -6.95
CA GLU A 677 -12.13 0.18 -6.96
C GLU A 677 -11.92 -1.27 -6.50
N GLU A 678 -11.02 -1.99 -7.16
CA GLU A 678 -10.83 -3.44 -6.98
C GLU A 678 -10.67 -3.89 -5.51
N THR A 679 -9.96 -3.15 -4.66
CA THR A 679 -9.75 -3.52 -3.25
C THR A 679 -10.80 -2.92 -2.31
N ALA A 680 -11.35 -1.75 -2.62
CA ALA A 680 -12.47 -1.17 -1.87
C ALA A 680 -13.76 -2.01 -2.03
N LEU A 681 -13.98 -2.56 -3.22
CA LEU A 681 -15.08 -3.47 -3.53
C LEU A 681 -15.02 -4.73 -2.65
N ILE A 682 -13.82 -5.30 -2.51
CA ILE A 682 -13.55 -6.45 -1.63
C ILE A 682 -13.89 -6.13 -0.17
N GLU A 683 -13.44 -4.99 0.35
CA GLU A 683 -13.75 -4.56 1.73
C GLU A 683 -15.26 -4.30 1.94
N SER A 684 -15.93 -3.65 0.97
CA SER A 684 -17.37 -3.39 1.01
C SER A 684 -18.19 -4.68 0.98
N LEU A 685 -17.78 -5.66 0.16
CA LEU A 685 -18.40 -6.98 0.06
C LEU A 685 -18.22 -7.80 1.35
N GLU A 686 -17.10 -7.64 2.04
CA GLU A 686 -16.87 -8.19 3.39
C GLU A 686 -17.70 -7.51 4.50
N GLY A 687 -18.52 -6.50 4.17
CA GLY A 687 -19.35 -5.77 5.13
C GLY A 687 -18.61 -4.66 5.89
N LYS A 688 -17.38 -4.32 5.48
CA LYS A 688 -16.63 -3.19 6.02
C LYS A 688 -16.94 -1.92 5.22
N GLN A 689 -16.33 -0.80 5.61
CA GLN A 689 -16.34 0.41 4.78
C GLN A 689 -15.53 0.17 3.49
N GLY A 690 -16.02 0.66 2.34
CA GLY A 690 -15.32 0.60 1.05
C GLY A 690 -14.08 1.49 0.97
N LYS A 691 -13.08 1.19 1.80
CA LYS A 691 -11.78 1.86 1.88
C LYS A 691 -10.71 0.92 1.29
N PRO A 692 -10.02 1.30 0.21
CA PRO A 692 -9.02 0.46 -0.45
C PRO A 692 -7.98 -0.18 0.48
N ARG A 693 -7.54 -1.40 0.13
CA ARG A 693 -6.36 -2.02 0.73
C ARG A 693 -5.10 -1.51 0.05
N LEU A 694 -4.03 -1.31 0.82
CA LEU A 694 -2.71 -1.12 0.24
C LEU A 694 -2.25 -2.42 -0.44
N LYS A 695 -1.60 -2.30 -1.58
CA LYS A 695 -1.01 -3.40 -2.34
C LYS A 695 0.52 -3.30 -2.20
N PRO A 696 1.25 -4.36 -1.79
CA PRO A 696 0.81 -5.72 -1.45
C PRO A 696 0.10 -5.83 -0.08
N PRO A 697 -0.64 -6.93 0.20
CA PRO A 697 -0.86 -8.10 -0.66
C PRO A 697 -1.83 -7.82 -1.82
N PHE A 698 -1.75 -8.61 -2.90
CA PHE A 698 -2.66 -8.50 -4.04
C PHE A 698 -3.92 -9.36 -3.82
N PRO A 699 -5.09 -9.00 -4.41
CA PRO A 699 -6.32 -9.79 -4.30
C PRO A 699 -6.17 -11.27 -4.68
N ALA A 700 -5.34 -11.56 -5.69
CA ALA A 700 -5.07 -12.92 -6.15
C ALA A 700 -4.35 -13.80 -5.10
N ASP A 701 -3.76 -13.19 -4.06
CA ASP A 701 -3.17 -13.88 -2.91
C ASP A 701 -4.10 -13.84 -1.69
N VAL A 702 -4.67 -12.67 -1.39
CA VAL A 702 -5.54 -12.39 -0.24
C VAL A 702 -6.62 -11.38 -0.64
N GLY A 703 -7.78 -11.87 -1.07
CA GLY A 703 -8.94 -11.09 -1.47
C GLY A 703 -10.10 -11.19 -0.47
N VAL A 704 -11.31 -11.47 -0.98
CA VAL A 704 -12.56 -11.57 -0.21
C VAL A 704 -12.48 -12.68 0.83
N PHE A 705 -12.87 -12.37 2.07
CA PHE A 705 -12.81 -13.26 3.24
C PHE A 705 -11.40 -13.82 3.47
N GLY A 706 -10.36 -13.04 3.11
CA GLY A 706 -8.98 -13.48 3.15
C GLY A 706 -8.64 -14.62 2.17
N CYS A 707 -9.49 -14.90 1.19
CA CYS A 707 -9.32 -15.97 0.21
C CYS A 707 -8.84 -15.43 -1.16
N PRO A 708 -8.07 -16.20 -1.96
CA PRO A 708 -7.63 -15.77 -3.28
C PRO A 708 -8.80 -15.32 -4.16
N THR A 709 -8.73 -14.11 -4.71
CA THR A 709 -9.83 -13.49 -5.47
C THR A 709 -9.31 -12.70 -6.66
N THR A 710 -10.02 -12.73 -7.78
CA THR A 710 -9.80 -11.76 -8.88
C THR A 710 -11.04 -10.91 -9.09
N VAL A 711 -10.87 -9.58 -9.16
CA VAL A 711 -11.93 -8.66 -9.55
C VAL A 711 -11.87 -8.41 -11.07
N ALA A 712 -13.01 -8.57 -11.75
CA ALA A 712 -13.14 -8.30 -13.17
C ALA A 712 -14.44 -7.53 -13.47
N ASN A 713 -14.39 -6.58 -14.41
CA ASN A 713 -15.55 -5.78 -14.79
C ASN A 713 -16.56 -6.60 -15.63
N VAL A 714 -17.85 -6.29 -15.51
CA VAL A 714 -18.98 -6.96 -16.20
C VAL A 714 -18.71 -7.24 -17.66
N GLU A 715 -18.37 -6.23 -18.46
CA GLU A 715 -18.08 -6.38 -19.90
C GLU A 715 -16.94 -7.39 -20.16
N THR A 716 -15.90 -7.41 -19.32
CA THR A 716 -14.75 -8.34 -19.47
C THR A 716 -15.14 -9.79 -19.22
N VAL A 717 -16.04 -10.02 -18.25
CA VAL A 717 -16.54 -11.34 -17.89
C VAL A 717 -17.55 -11.83 -18.92
N ALA A 718 -18.45 -10.97 -19.38
CA ALA A 718 -19.52 -11.32 -20.32
C ALA A 718 -19.04 -11.61 -21.76
N VAL A 719 -17.91 -11.04 -22.22
CA VAL A 719 -17.35 -11.40 -23.55
C VAL A 719 -16.68 -12.79 -23.57
N ALA A 720 -16.25 -13.30 -22.42
CA ALA A 720 -15.39 -14.50 -22.35
C ALA A 720 -16.02 -15.79 -22.89
N PRO A 721 -17.31 -16.12 -22.65
CA PRO A 721 -17.96 -17.29 -23.27
C PRO A 721 -17.99 -17.20 -24.79
N THR A 722 -18.27 -16.01 -25.34
CA THR A 722 -18.33 -15.78 -26.78
C THR A 722 -16.95 -15.91 -27.43
N ILE A 723 -15.89 -15.43 -26.76
CA ILE A 723 -14.50 -15.66 -27.19
C ILE A 723 -14.19 -17.16 -27.20
N CYS A 724 -14.57 -17.91 -26.15
CA CYS A 724 -14.36 -19.36 -26.10
C CYS A 724 -15.21 -20.15 -27.12
N ARG A 725 -16.35 -19.61 -27.55
CA ARG A 725 -17.21 -20.19 -28.61
C ARG A 725 -16.68 -19.92 -30.02
N ARG A 726 -16.37 -18.66 -30.34
CA ARG A 726 -15.99 -18.19 -31.68
C ARG A 726 -14.50 -18.30 -31.98
N GLY A 727 -13.67 -18.50 -30.95
CA GLY A 727 -12.22 -18.56 -31.02
C GLY A 727 -11.58 -17.22 -30.66
N GLY A 728 -10.46 -17.28 -29.95
CA GLY A 728 -9.67 -16.11 -29.56
C GLY A 728 -9.11 -15.36 -30.78
N THR A 729 -8.72 -16.09 -31.83
CA THR A 729 -8.21 -15.51 -33.07
C THR A 729 -9.24 -14.65 -33.83
N TRP A 730 -10.54 -14.96 -33.73
CA TRP A 730 -11.60 -14.10 -34.28
C TRP A 730 -11.64 -12.75 -33.54
N PHE A 731 -11.61 -12.78 -32.21
CA PHE A 731 -11.59 -11.54 -31.40
C PHE A 731 -10.29 -10.75 -31.55
N LEU A 732 -9.15 -11.45 -31.73
CA LEU A 732 -7.84 -10.86 -32.03
C LEU A 732 -7.82 -10.11 -33.37
N GLY A 733 -8.66 -10.51 -34.33
CA GLY A 733 -8.78 -9.91 -35.66
C GLY A 733 -9.41 -8.52 -35.70
N PHE A 734 -9.98 -8.05 -34.58
CA PHE A 734 -10.49 -6.70 -34.42
C PHE A 734 -9.49 -5.79 -33.70
N GLY A 735 -9.47 -4.52 -34.07
CA GLY A 735 -8.63 -3.48 -33.49
C GLY A 735 -7.16 -3.60 -33.87
N ARG A 736 -6.35 -2.70 -33.31
CA ARG A 736 -4.89 -2.73 -33.48
C ARG A 736 -4.26 -3.82 -32.64
N GLU A 737 -3.04 -4.20 -33.02
CA GLU A 737 -2.14 -5.00 -32.21
C GLU A 737 -2.07 -4.44 -30.77
N ARG A 738 -2.10 -5.32 -29.75
CA ARG A 738 -2.23 -5.01 -28.31
C ARG A 738 -3.54 -4.32 -27.88
N ASN A 739 -4.48 -4.09 -28.79
CA ASN A 739 -5.71 -3.32 -28.57
C ASN A 739 -6.93 -4.04 -29.12
N SER A 740 -6.95 -5.36 -28.97
CA SER A 740 -7.85 -6.21 -29.74
C SER A 740 -9.28 -6.30 -29.22
N GLY A 741 -10.18 -6.65 -30.14
CA GLY A 741 -11.57 -6.97 -29.89
C GLY A 741 -12.56 -5.82 -30.12
N THR A 742 -13.74 -5.98 -29.55
CA THR A 742 -14.81 -4.96 -29.52
C THR A 742 -14.84 -4.26 -28.16
N LYS A 743 -15.50 -3.10 -28.10
CA LYS A 743 -15.70 -2.32 -26.87
C LYS A 743 -17.08 -1.68 -26.87
N LEU A 744 -17.76 -1.70 -25.72
CA LEU A 744 -18.92 -0.84 -25.49
C LEU A 744 -18.48 0.60 -25.26
N PHE A 745 -18.86 1.50 -26.17
CA PHE A 745 -18.65 2.93 -26.08
C PHE A 745 -19.93 3.62 -25.58
N ASN A 746 -19.82 4.48 -24.57
CA ASN A 746 -20.93 5.30 -24.09
C ASN A 746 -20.73 6.73 -24.60
N ILE A 747 -21.46 7.17 -25.61
CA ILE A 747 -21.36 8.53 -26.17
C ILE A 747 -22.39 9.42 -25.46
N SER A 748 -21.88 10.40 -24.70
CA SER A 748 -22.64 11.26 -23.81
C SER A 748 -22.26 12.74 -24.01
N GLY A 749 -23.03 13.65 -23.39
CA GLY A 749 -22.81 15.09 -23.50
C GLY A 749 -23.44 15.72 -24.75
N HIS A 750 -22.75 16.69 -25.35
CA HIS A 750 -23.30 17.59 -26.38
C HIS A 750 -23.24 16.99 -27.81
N VAL A 751 -23.88 15.84 -27.98
CA VAL A 751 -24.13 15.18 -29.28
C VAL A 751 -25.62 15.17 -29.60
N ASN A 752 -25.98 14.95 -30.87
CA ASN A 752 -27.38 15.01 -31.31
C ASN A 752 -28.21 13.80 -30.81
N THR A 753 -27.60 12.61 -30.73
CA THR A 753 -28.25 11.39 -30.23
C THR A 753 -27.31 10.62 -29.29
N PRO A 754 -27.24 10.96 -27.99
CA PRO A 754 -26.44 10.23 -27.01
C PRO A 754 -26.83 8.74 -26.96
N CYS A 755 -25.85 7.83 -26.99
CA CYS A 755 -26.11 6.40 -27.12
C CYS A 755 -25.00 5.52 -26.53
N THR A 756 -25.33 4.28 -26.22
CA THR A 756 -24.35 3.21 -25.98
C THR A 756 -24.29 2.30 -27.20
N VAL A 757 -23.10 1.97 -27.68
CA VAL A 757 -22.90 1.10 -28.84
C VAL A 757 -21.66 0.24 -28.66
N GLU A 758 -21.75 -1.05 -28.98
CA GLU A 758 -20.57 -1.92 -29.10
C GLU A 758 -19.91 -1.66 -30.46
N GLU A 759 -18.62 -1.38 -30.53
CA GLU A 759 -17.97 -1.09 -31.81
C GLU A 759 -16.54 -1.65 -31.83
N GLU A 760 -15.89 -1.65 -33.00
CA GLU A 760 -14.51 -2.15 -33.11
C GLU A 760 -13.55 -1.29 -32.26
N MET A 761 -12.63 -1.91 -31.51
CA MET A 761 -11.50 -1.18 -30.94
C MET A 761 -10.70 -0.47 -32.06
N SER A 762 -10.01 0.62 -31.71
CA SER A 762 -9.23 1.43 -32.65
C SER A 762 -10.03 2.17 -33.73
N ILE A 763 -11.38 2.19 -33.68
CA ILE A 763 -12.20 3.08 -34.50
C ILE A 763 -11.79 4.56 -34.28
N PRO A 764 -11.72 5.41 -35.32
CA PRO A 764 -11.47 6.84 -35.13
C PRO A 764 -12.55 7.49 -34.25
N LEU A 765 -12.15 8.33 -33.29
CA LEU A 765 -13.09 9.00 -32.36
C LEU A 765 -14.16 9.81 -33.10
N LYS A 766 -13.75 10.52 -34.16
CA LYS A 766 -14.63 11.30 -35.02
C LYS A 766 -15.69 10.43 -35.71
N ASP A 767 -15.27 9.34 -36.36
CA ASP A 767 -16.16 8.40 -37.03
C ASP A 767 -17.17 7.78 -36.06
N LEU A 768 -16.74 7.45 -34.84
CA LEU A 768 -17.62 6.93 -33.78
C LEU A 768 -18.74 7.92 -33.43
N ILE A 769 -18.41 9.20 -33.20
CA ILE A 769 -19.38 10.25 -32.84
C ILE A 769 -20.30 10.59 -34.02
N GLU A 770 -19.74 10.85 -35.20
CA GLU A 770 -20.52 11.25 -36.38
C GLU A 770 -21.46 10.13 -36.85
N ARG A 771 -21.02 8.86 -36.82
CA ARG A 771 -21.84 7.71 -37.25
C ARG A 771 -22.90 7.30 -36.23
N HIS A 772 -22.54 7.15 -34.95
CA HIS A 772 -23.42 6.50 -33.97
C HIS A 772 -24.17 7.48 -33.06
N ALA A 773 -23.64 8.69 -32.85
CA ALA A 773 -24.30 9.72 -32.06
C ALA A 773 -24.90 10.86 -32.90
N GLY A 774 -24.91 10.72 -34.23
CA GLY A 774 -25.47 11.70 -35.16
C GLY A 774 -24.68 13.02 -35.20
N GLY A 775 -23.39 12.97 -34.82
CA GLY A 775 -22.51 14.13 -34.78
C GLY A 775 -22.65 15.01 -33.53
N VAL A 776 -21.72 15.96 -33.40
CA VAL A 776 -21.70 16.96 -32.33
C VAL A 776 -22.86 17.94 -32.52
N ARG A 777 -23.42 18.47 -31.42
CA ARG A 777 -24.48 19.48 -31.49
C ARG A 777 -23.97 20.73 -32.22
N GLY A 778 -24.63 21.09 -33.33
CA GLY A 778 -24.17 22.19 -34.21
C GLY A 778 -23.05 21.80 -35.19
N GLY A 779 -22.78 20.49 -35.36
CA GLY A 779 -21.76 19.95 -36.25
C GLY A 779 -20.37 19.84 -35.59
N TRP A 780 -19.49 19.03 -36.19
CA TRP A 780 -18.13 18.80 -35.70
C TRP A 780 -17.32 20.08 -35.45
N ASP A 781 -17.57 21.13 -36.24
CA ASP A 781 -16.89 22.42 -36.07
C ASP A 781 -17.21 23.13 -34.75
N ASN A 782 -18.34 22.80 -34.12
CA ASN A 782 -18.74 23.30 -32.81
C ASN A 782 -18.11 22.53 -31.63
N LEU A 783 -17.33 21.48 -31.87
CA LEU A 783 -16.64 20.73 -30.83
C LEU A 783 -15.59 21.61 -30.13
N LEU A 784 -15.56 21.55 -28.78
CA LEU A 784 -14.53 22.16 -27.95
C LEU A 784 -13.52 21.09 -27.51
N CYS A 785 -13.99 20.06 -26.80
CA CYS A 785 -13.19 18.96 -26.30
C CYS A 785 -14.03 17.71 -26.02
N VAL A 786 -13.36 16.57 -25.82
CA VAL A 786 -13.95 15.31 -25.40
C VAL A 786 -13.14 14.74 -24.24
N ILE A 787 -13.81 14.18 -23.23
CA ILE A 787 -13.19 13.25 -22.27
C ILE A 787 -13.44 11.85 -22.80
N PRO A 788 -12.43 11.10 -23.27
CA PRO A 788 -12.64 9.90 -24.09
C PRO A 788 -12.87 8.62 -23.29
N GLY A 789 -12.52 8.60 -22.00
CA GLY A 789 -12.47 7.38 -21.20
C GLY A 789 -13.13 7.47 -19.82
N GLY A 790 -14.27 8.14 -19.73
CA GLY A 790 -14.94 8.45 -18.47
C GLY A 790 -14.25 9.57 -17.73
N SER A 791 -14.90 10.11 -16.70
CA SER A 791 -14.41 11.30 -15.98
C SER A 791 -13.07 11.11 -15.28
N SER A 792 -12.49 9.90 -15.25
CA SER A 792 -11.15 9.66 -14.74
C SER A 792 -10.03 10.11 -15.67
N THR A 793 -10.33 10.37 -16.95
CA THR A 793 -9.29 10.61 -17.98
C THR A 793 -9.10 12.09 -18.33
N PRO A 794 -7.90 12.52 -18.76
CA PRO A 794 -7.67 13.87 -19.25
C PRO A 794 -8.55 14.18 -20.48
N LEU A 795 -9.22 15.33 -20.47
CA LEU A 795 -9.89 15.86 -21.65
C LEU A 795 -8.88 16.13 -22.79
N ILE A 796 -9.31 15.96 -24.04
CA ILE A 796 -8.54 16.25 -25.25
C ILE A 796 -9.25 17.31 -26.12
N PRO A 797 -8.52 18.27 -26.71
CA PRO A 797 -9.09 19.31 -27.56
C PRO A 797 -9.44 18.76 -28.94
N ARG A 798 -10.35 19.44 -29.65
CA ARG A 798 -10.79 19.06 -31.01
C ARG A 798 -9.65 18.64 -31.95
N SER A 799 -8.53 19.37 -31.98
CA SER A 799 -7.40 19.09 -32.87
C SER A 799 -6.79 17.71 -32.69
N VAL A 800 -6.87 17.15 -31.47
CA VAL A 800 -6.46 15.77 -31.18
C VAL A 800 -7.60 14.80 -31.53
N CYS A 801 -8.85 15.15 -31.21
CA CYS A 801 -10.05 14.38 -31.56
C CYS A 801 -10.20 14.10 -33.07
N ASP A 802 -9.69 14.98 -33.93
CA ASP A 802 -9.71 14.83 -35.39
C ASP A 802 -8.86 13.64 -35.92
N THR A 803 -7.92 13.10 -35.12
CA THR A 803 -6.98 12.04 -35.57
C THR A 803 -6.86 10.84 -34.63
N VAL A 804 -7.35 10.95 -33.39
CA VAL A 804 -7.15 9.91 -32.38
C VAL A 804 -8.04 8.67 -32.62
N LEU A 805 -7.46 7.50 -32.36
CA LEU A 805 -8.16 6.21 -32.41
C LEU A 805 -8.64 5.84 -31.00
N MET A 806 -9.82 5.25 -30.92
CA MET A 806 -10.44 4.78 -29.68
C MET A 806 -9.86 3.43 -29.25
N ASP A 807 -8.60 3.45 -28.83
CA ASP A 807 -7.90 2.34 -28.19
C ASP A 807 -7.00 2.81 -27.03
N PHE A 808 -6.49 1.86 -26.23
CA PHE A 808 -5.71 2.20 -25.03
C PHE A 808 -4.40 2.89 -25.40
N ASP A 809 -3.66 2.34 -26.37
CA ASP A 809 -2.29 2.78 -26.64
C ASP A 809 -2.26 4.11 -27.43
N GLY A 810 -3.23 4.35 -28.31
CA GLY A 810 -3.42 5.61 -29.06
C GLY A 810 -3.91 6.76 -28.18
N LEU A 811 -4.79 6.50 -27.21
CA LEU A 811 -5.19 7.51 -26.23
C LEU A 811 -4.05 7.85 -25.26
N VAL A 812 -3.21 6.89 -24.87
CA VAL A 812 -1.98 7.15 -24.12
C VAL A 812 -0.99 8.02 -24.92
N GLN A 813 -0.86 7.79 -26.23
CA GLN A 813 -0.06 8.67 -27.12
C GLN A 813 -0.63 10.10 -27.18
N ALA A 814 -1.96 10.26 -27.11
CA ALA A 814 -2.64 11.54 -26.98
C ALA A 814 -2.59 12.14 -25.55
N GLN A 815 -1.78 11.57 -24.64
CA GLN A 815 -1.65 11.95 -23.23
C GLN A 815 -2.96 11.93 -22.44
N THR A 816 -3.83 10.96 -22.76
CA THR A 816 -5.07 10.64 -22.04
C THR A 816 -5.20 9.11 -21.88
N GLY A 817 -6.38 8.59 -21.58
CA GLY A 817 -6.63 7.15 -21.42
C GLY A 817 -7.97 6.73 -22.02
N LEU A 818 -8.11 5.44 -22.33
CA LEU A 818 -9.39 4.87 -22.77
C LEU A 818 -10.37 4.65 -21.61
N GLY A 819 -9.88 4.45 -20.38
CA GLY A 819 -10.70 4.20 -19.20
C GLY A 819 -11.79 3.13 -19.43
N THR A 820 -13.04 3.46 -19.14
CA THR A 820 -14.23 2.63 -19.43
C THR A 820 -14.77 2.78 -20.86
N ALA A 821 -14.16 3.65 -21.67
CA ALA A 821 -14.61 4.10 -22.99
C ALA A 821 -15.95 4.87 -22.98
N ALA A 822 -16.18 5.64 -21.92
CA ALA A 822 -17.26 6.64 -21.87
C ALA A 822 -16.79 7.99 -22.45
N LEU A 823 -17.33 8.38 -23.59
CA LEU A 823 -17.02 9.65 -24.26
C LEU A 823 -17.97 10.74 -23.75
N ILE A 824 -17.45 11.71 -22.99
CA ILE A 824 -18.19 12.92 -22.61
C ILE A 824 -17.80 14.04 -23.58
N VAL A 825 -18.70 14.35 -24.51
CA VAL A 825 -18.51 15.34 -25.57
C VAL A 825 -18.94 16.73 -25.07
N MET A 826 -18.10 17.74 -25.27
CA MET A 826 -18.39 19.13 -24.90
C MET A 826 -18.23 20.05 -26.12
N ASP A 827 -19.30 20.76 -26.45
CA ASP A 827 -19.31 21.79 -27.50
C ASP A 827 -18.85 23.17 -26.96
N LYS A 828 -18.62 24.12 -27.88
CA LYS A 828 -18.13 25.48 -27.56
C LYS A 828 -19.08 26.34 -26.72
N SER A 829 -20.33 25.91 -26.51
CA SER A 829 -21.26 26.61 -25.60
C SER A 829 -20.97 26.34 -24.11
N THR A 830 -20.10 25.37 -23.82
CA THR A 830 -19.82 24.87 -22.47
C THR A 830 -18.77 25.71 -21.76
N ASP A 831 -19.02 26.11 -20.52
CA ASP A 831 -17.94 26.52 -19.61
C ASP A 831 -17.16 25.26 -19.16
N VAL A 832 -16.06 24.98 -19.86
CA VAL A 832 -15.21 23.80 -19.59
C VAL A 832 -14.56 23.87 -18.19
N ILE A 833 -14.25 25.06 -17.66
CA ILE A 833 -13.70 25.22 -16.31
C ILE A 833 -14.74 24.78 -15.29
N ARG A 834 -16.01 25.17 -15.47
CA ARG A 834 -17.15 24.76 -14.63
C ARG A 834 -17.45 23.26 -14.77
N ALA A 835 -17.36 22.70 -15.97
CA ALA A 835 -17.55 21.27 -16.19
C ALA A 835 -16.51 20.44 -15.39
N ILE A 836 -15.23 20.80 -15.48
CA ILE A 836 -14.17 20.12 -14.72
C ILE A 836 -14.28 20.40 -13.22
N ALA A 837 -14.63 21.61 -12.79
CA ALA A 837 -14.90 21.89 -11.38
C ALA A 837 -15.99 20.98 -10.80
N ARG A 838 -17.06 20.70 -11.58
CA ARG A 838 -18.13 19.77 -11.17
C ARG A 838 -17.66 18.31 -11.09
N LEU A 839 -16.69 17.90 -11.91
CA LEU A 839 -16.05 16.58 -11.78
C LEU A 839 -15.18 16.50 -10.52
N ILE A 840 -14.42 17.54 -10.18
CA ILE A 840 -13.61 17.56 -8.95
C ILE A 840 -14.50 17.59 -7.70
N GLU A 841 -15.66 18.26 -7.76
CA GLU A 841 -16.69 18.18 -6.72
C GLU A 841 -17.25 16.76 -6.57
N PHE A 842 -17.43 16.02 -7.68
CA PHE A 842 -17.77 14.59 -7.64
C PHE A 842 -16.66 13.75 -6.99
N TYR A 843 -15.38 13.92 -7.37
CA TYR A 843 -14.28 13.20 -6.74
C TYR A 843 -14.09 13.53 -5.25
N LYS A 844 -14.39 14.76 -4.84
CA LYS A 844 -14.45 15.15 -3.43
C LYS A 844 -15.53 14.37 -2.69
N HIS A 845 -16.74 14.31 -3.26
CA HIS A 845 -17.89 13.62 -2.66
C HIS A 845 -17.66 12.10 -2.55
N GLU A 846 -17.08 11.50 -3.60
CA GLU A 846 -16.88 10.05 -3.72
C GLU A 846 -15.55 9.54 -3.13
N SER A 847 -14.72 10.41 -2.54
CA SER A 847 -13.49 9.96 -1.88
C SER A 847 -13.79 9.38 -0.50
N CYS A 848 -13.31 8.16 -0.22
CA CYS A 848 -13.43 7.51 1.09
C CYS A 848 -12.63 8.19 2.23
N GLY A 849 -11.82 9.20 1.92
CA GLY A 849 -11.04 9.97 2.90
C GLY A 849 -9.88 9.22 3.59
N GLN A 850 -9.53 8.01 3.14
CA GLN A 850 -8.54 7.17 3.82
C GLN A 850 -7.11 7.73 3.76
N CYS A 851 -6.62 8.08 2.57
CA CYS A 851 -5.25 8.59 2.39
C CYS A 851 -5.22 10.12 2.28
N THR A 852 -4.32 10.75 3.05
CA THR A 852 -4.21 12.21 3.16
C THR A 852 -4.03 12.94 1.82
N PRO A 853 -3.18 12.47 0.87
CA PRO A 853 -3.03 13.16 -0.42
C PRO A 853 -4.34 13.26 -1.19
N CYS A 854 -5.15 12.20 -1.22
CA CYS A 854 -6.48 12.25 -1.84
C CYS A 854 -7.46 13.09 -1.01
N ARG A 855 -7.58 12.84 0.30
CA ARG A 855 -8.59 13.48 1.15
C ARG A 855 -8.46 14.99 1.16
N GLU A 856 -7.27 15.50 1.48
CA GLU A 856 -7.03 16.94 1.59
C GLU A 856 -6.80 17.56 0.21
N GLY A 857 -6.06 16.88 -0.66
CA GLY A 857 -5.71 17.39 -1.98
C GLY A 857 -6.92 17.58 -2.88
N VAL A 858 -7.88 16.66 -2.89
CA VAL A 858 -9.10 16.80 -3.73
C VAL A 858 -10.05 17.86 -3.17
N ASP A 859 -10.17 18.02 -1.85
CA ASP A 859 -10.93 19.13 -1.26
C ASP A 859 -10.28 20.50 -1.57
N TRP A 860 -8.95 20.58 -1.52
CA TRP A 860 -8.20 21.78 -1.91
C TRP A 860 -8.34 22.09 -3.40
N MET A 861 -8.16 21.11 -4.28
CA MET A 861 -8.39 21.26 -5.73
C MET A 861 -9.82 21.72 -6.01
N ASN A 862 -10.83 21.17 -5.33
CA ASN A 862 -12.22 21.61 -5.48
C ASN A 862 -12.39 23.10 -5.11
N LYS A 863 -11.83 23.54 -3.98
CA LYS A 863 -11.85 24.95 -3.56
C LYS A 863 -11.17 25.87 -4.58
N MET A 864 -10.03 25.46 -5.13
CA MET A 864 -9.32 26.22 -6.19
C MET A 864 -10.11 26.23 -7.50
N MET A 865 -10.67 25.11 -7.93
CA MET A 865 -11.48 25.00 -9.15
C MET A 865 -12.69 25.93 -9.12
N TRP A 866 -13.41 26.01 -8.00
CA TRP A 866 -14.53 26.96 -7.86
C TRP A 866 -14.10 28.43 -7.85
N ARG A 867 -12.84 28.74 -7.52
CA ARG A 867 -12.24 30.07 -7.70
C ARG A 867 -11.91 30.36 -9.16
N PHE A 868 -11.31 29.40 -9.89
CA PHE A 868 -11.11 29.51 -11.34
C PHE A 868 -12.42 29.69 -12.13
N VAL A 869 -13.52 29.05 -11.70
CA VAL A 869 -14.85 29.25 -12.30
C VAL A 869 -15.32 30.71 -12.16
N LYS A 870 -15.12 31.32 -10.98
CA LYS A 870 -15.47 32.73 -10.73
C LYS A 870 -14.54 33.72 -11.43
N GLY A 871 -13.26 33.37 -11.54
CA GLY A 871 -12.18 34.27 -11.99
C GLY A 871 -11.44 34.97 -10.84
N ASP A 872 -11.78 34.72 -9.57
CA ASP A 872 -11.14 35.30 -8.37
C ASP A 872 -9.81 34.61 -7.97
N ALA A 873 -9.21 33.87 -8.91
CA ALA A 873 -7.90 33.25 -8.82
C ALA A 873 -6.80 34.17 -9.39
N ARG A 874 -5.54 33.94 -9.01
CA ARG A 874 -4.38 34.60 -9.63
C ARG A 874 -3.75 33.69 -10.69
N ALA A 875 -3.12 34.25 -11.71
CA ALA A 875 -2.52 33.45 -12.79
C ALA A 875 -1.51 32.39 -12.29
N ALA A 876 -0.67 32.74 -11.30
CA ALA A 876 0.27 31.81 -10.67
C ALA A 876 -0.40 30.64 -9.93
N GLU A 877 -1.68 30.73 -9.58
CA GLU A 877 -2.40 29.64 -8.94
C GLU A 877 -2.73 28.50 -9.93
N ILE A 878 -2.69 28.76 -11.25
CA ILE A 878 -2.82 27.72 -12.29
C ILE A 878 -1.67 26.71 -12.17
N ASP A 879 -0.46 27.21 -11.93
CA ASP A 879 0.73 26.37 -11.78
C ASP A 879 0.75 25.69 -10.39
N MET A 880 0.21 26.36 -9.35
CA MET A 880 0.00 25.76 -8.03
C MET A 880 -0.99 24.58 -8.05
N ILE A 881 -2.13 24.69 -8.75
CA ILE A 881 -3.08 23.57 -8.84
C ILE A 881 -2.51 22.43 -9.71
N TRP A 882 -1.66 22.73 -10.71
CA TRP A 882 -0.88 21.71 -11.41
C TRP A 882 0.06 20.96 -10.47
N GLU A 883 0.83 21.66 -9.63
CA GLU A 883 1.70 21.05 -8.63
C GLU A 883 0.92 20.16 -7.65
N ILE A 884 -0.19 20.66 -7.11
CA ILE A 884 -1.07 19.89 -6.21
C ILE A 884 -1.56 18.61 -6.91
N SER A 885 -1.96 18.69 -8.18
CA SER A 885 -2.40 17.50 -8.93
C SER A 885 -1.29 16.43 -9.02
N LYS A 886 -0.01 16.83 -9.10
CA LYS A 886 1.16 15.94 -9.12
C LYS A 886 1.56 15.43 -7.74
N GLN A 887 1.23 16.16 -6.67
CA GLN A 887 1.37 15.67 -5.29
C GLN A 887 0.26 14.67 -4.89
N ILE A 888 -0.87 14.66 -5.60
CA ILE A 888 -1.93 13.66 -5.44
C ILE A 888 -1.61 12.41 -6.26
N GLU A 889 -1.32 12.59 -7.55
CA GLU A 889 -1.00 11.50 -8.48
C GLU A 889 0.16 10.64 -7.97
N GLY A 890 0.01 9.32 -8.02
CA GLY A 890 1.02 8.35 -7.57
C GLY A 890 1.29 8.28 -6.05
N HIS A 891 0.72 9.19 -5.25
CA HIS A 891 0.91 9.25 -3.79
C HIS A 891 -0.30 8.71 -3.01
N THR A 892 -1.34 8.23 -3.71
CA THR A 892 -2.59 7.71 -3.13
C THR A 892 -2.65 6.19 -3.12
N ILE A 893 -3.40 5.61 -2.17
CA ILE A 893 -3.54 4.14 -2.03
C ILE A 893 -4.21 3.51 -3.26
N CYS A 894 -5.06 4.27 -3.97
CA CYS A 894 -5.79 3.82 -5.14
C CYS A 894 -5.88 4.91 -6.21
N ALA A 895 -6.25 4.50 -7.43
CA ALA A 895 -6.28 5.36 -8.62
C ALA A 895 -7.43 6.40 -8.65
N LEU A 896 -8.26 6.51 -7.59
CA LEU A 896 -9.21 7.62 -7.48
C LEU A 896 -8.47 8.96 -7.37
N GLY A 897 -7.29 8.99 -6.73
CA GLY A 897 -6.44 10.18 -6.68
C GLY A 897 -5.99 10.62 -8.07
N ASP A 898 -5.46 9.68 -8.86
CA ASP A 898 -5.05 9.92 -10.25
C ASP A 898 -6.23 10.39 -11.11
N GLY A 899 -7.38 9.70 -11.01
CA GLY A 899 -8.61 10.07 -11.71
C GLY A 899 -9.21 11.43 -11.30
N ALA A 900 -8.90 11.93 -10.11
CA ALA A 900 -9.24 13.29 -9.68
C ALA A 900 -8.21 14.33 -10.18
N ALA A 901 -6.93 13.98 -10.28
CA ALA A 901 -5.88 14.87 -10.76
C ALA A 901 -5.93 15.08 -12.29
N TRP A 902 -6.14 14.00 -13.05
CA TRP A 902 -6.04 13.98 -14.51
C TRP A 902 -7.00 14.92 -15.27
N PRO A 903 -8.28 15.12 -14.88
CA PRO A 903 -9.17 16.09 -15.52
C PRO A 903 -8.68 17.53 -15.38
N VAL A 904 -8.10 17.89 -14.23
CA VAL A 904 -7.49 19.21 -13.99
C VAL A 904 -6.21 19.38 -14.78
N GLN A 905 -5.34 18.35 -14.83
CA GLN A 905 -4.15 18.37 -15.68
C GLN A 905 -4.51 18.54 -17.17
N GLY A 906 -5.55 17.85 -17.65
CA GLY A 906 -6.07 18.01 -19.01
C GLY A 906 -6.60 19.42 -19.28
N LEU A 907 -7.35 20.00 -18.34
CA LEU A 907 -7.84 21.38 -18.42
C LEU A 907 -6.70 22.38 -18.54
N ILE A 908 -5.70 22.29 -17.67
CA ILE A 908 -4.55 23.22 -17.65
C ILE A 908 -3.76 23.09 -18.96
N ARG A 909 -3.38 21.86 -19.34
CA ARG A 909 -2.55 21.61 -20.52
C ARG A 909 -3.17 22.12 -21.82
N HIS A 910 -4.50 22.05 -21.97
CA HIS A 910 -5.18 22.39 -23.23
C HIS A 910 -5.96 23.70 -23.20
N PHE A 911 -6.35 24.19 -22.02
CA PHE A 911 -7.24 25.36 -21.86
C PHE A 911 -6.73 26.40 -20.83
N ARG A 912 -5.44 26.37 -20.43
CA ARG A 912 -4.79 27.48 -19.69
C ARG A 912 -5.10 28.88 -20.26
N PRO A 913 -5.12 29.13 -21.59
CA PRO A 913 -5.50 30.45 -22.12
C PRO A 913 -6.92 30.90 -21.76
N ILE A 914 -7.88 29.97 -21.66
CA ILE A 914 -9.26 30.27 -21.22
C ILE A 914 -9.27 30.60 -19.73
N MET A 915 -8.48 29.89 -18.91
CA MET A 915 -8.33 30.20 -17.48
C MET A 915 -7.70 31.58 -17.25
N GLU A 916 -6.64 31.91 -17.98
CA GLU A 916 -5.97 33.21 -17.92
C GLU A 916 -6.90 34.35 -18.34
N THR A 917 -7.67 34.16 -19.42
CA THR A 917 -8.64 35.16 -19.90
C THR A 917 -9.76 35.37 -18.88
N ARG A 918 -10.31 34.30 -18.28
CA ARG A 918 -11.32 34.39 -17.21
C ARG A 918 -10.82 35.19 -16.00
N ILE A 919 -9.55 35.01 -15.62
CA ILE A 919 -8.91 35.77 -14.53
C ILE A 919 -8.73 37.24 -14.93
N ALA A 920 -8.23 37.52 -16.13
CA ALA A 920 -8.01 38.89 -16.61
C ALA A 920 -9.34 39.68 -16.72
N GLU A 921 -10.40 39.06 -17.25
CA GLU A 921 -11.74 39.65 -17.28
C GLU A 921 -12.29 39.96 -15.89
N PHE A 922 -12.04 39.09 -14.90
CA PHE A 922 -12.47 39.32 -13.53
C PHE A 922 -11.72 40.51 -12.93
N GLN A 923 -10.40 40.57 -13.09
CA GLN A 923 -9.57 41.68 -12.60
C GLN A 923 -9.95 43.02 -13.22
N GLN A 924 -10.26 43.07 -14.52
CA GLN A 924 -10.75 44.29 -15.18
C GLN A 924 -12.11 44.73 -14.61
N LYS A 925 -13.03 43.79 -14.34
CA LYS A 925 -14.34 44.08 -13.73
C LYS A 925 -14.23 44.54 -12.27
N ASP A 926 -13.23 44.05 -11.53
CA ASP A 926 -12.99 44.44 -10.14
C ASP A 926 -12.32 45.82 -10.06
N GLN A 927 -11.34 46.10 -10.93
CA GLN A 927 -10.74 47.43 -11.12
C GLN A 927 -11.74 48.49 -11.59
N ALA A 928 -12.80 48.10 -12.30
CA ALA A 928 -13.89 49.00 -12.70
C ALA A 928 -15.00 49.16 -11.64
N ARG A 929 -14.89 48.46 -10.49
CA ARG A 929 -15.79 48.58 -9.34
C ARG A 929 -15.17 49.30 -8.15
N ALA A 930 -13.84 49.29 -8.06
CA ALA A 930 -13.04 50.07 -7.13
C ALA A 930 -12.91 51.54 -7.59
#